data_AF-N6VSB6-F1
#
_entry.id   AF-N6VSB6-F1
#
_cell.length_a   1.000
_cell.length_b   1.000
_cell.length_c   1.000
_cell.angle_alpha   90.00
_cell.angle_beta   90.00
_cell.angle_gamma   90.00
#
_symmetry.space_group_name_H-M   'P 1'
#
loop_
_entity.id
_entity.type
_entity.pdbx_description
1 polymer ?
#
loop_
_entity_poly.entity_id
_entity_poly.type
_entity_poly.pdbx_seq_one_letter_code
_entity_poly.pdbx_strand_id
1 'polypeptide(L)'
;MSPKLGLVVVVSLTLVTAGCRSSGGSDQEADPVVVENAVAFIKRPLAFDNDTLMGDDRRDPEAFRPGARLYVKDRASPSARSRDITSAVFSDPSFLNDEGDLLYDVRGLDVSYDGSKLLFAMRAPEIEDADDDEQPTWNIWEYDTTSGDLHRIIESDTIAEAGQDVAPAYLPDDRIVFSSTRQRISKAILLDEGKPQFDALDEDRDSPAFVLHVMESDGSEIEQITFNQSHDLDPTVMGSGKIVFSRWDNAGQTRNNGVNLYQVNPDGTGLSLLYGRHSHGSVGDEQVQYYRAVETEPDRLLVQVRPFESENLTALPMDIDVGTYVEANQQLDGMEGEGQVPVIDGYDALAEVGLEGSYGAASPLFDGTNRYLVSWSPCRLVMAEAAEDDRITNCTQERLDSGEYETADPVFGLWLLDQTTGTQLPIERPVEGQQIDEAVLMTRRPVPTYIPPATLFDEAETLAENGYGVVHIQSVYDLDGRDQAPGGIRTVADPARTDPTDRPAMFVRFEKPVSIPDDDVRDLDNAAFGRSAAQSMREILGYAPVEPDGSVRVAVPANVAFAISVLDANGQRTSARHQNWLQLRPGETLECQGCHNPNSDAPHGRPGAGPGAAYYGSLTGGIPFPNTETALVAALGETMAETWSRTYGVRELQPDAVFEDDWTNPAVVPKATSFSFAYADLQTPSPISPACAAEWSSLCRVVINYEQHIHPLWGLDRTITDGVGTVIDDYTCTSCHSDKDAMDAIQVPAAQLDLTDGPSPDNPAHFKSYRELLFNDNEVEVQGGALIDLLVDTGEFQRDEDGQLILDGDGNPIPIFTTVPVPAPMSTAGARNSNRFMSQFRTGGAHEGFLSAAELKLISEWLDLGAQYYNNPFDAPED
;
A
#
# COMPACT_ATOMS: atom_id res chain seq x y z
N MET A 1 22.64 -18.65 82.55
CA MET A 1 23.24 -19.27 83.76
C MET A 1 23.55 -20.72 83.43
N SER A 2 24.84 -21.05 83.45
CA SER A 2 25.41 -22.38 83.18
C SER A 2 25.04 -23.40 84.29
N PRO A 3 25.53 -24.66 84.24
CA PRO A 3 25.04 -25.81 83.45
C PRO A 3 24.88 -27.05 84.37
N LYS A 4 24.67 -28.26 83.81
CA LYS A 4 25.63 -29.40 83.91
C LYS A 4 24.98 -30.79 83.74
N LEU A 5 25.67 -31.57 82.89
CA LEU A 5 26.05 -32.99 82.96
C LEU A 5 24.98 -34.01 83.40
N GLY A 6 24.69 -35.09 82.67
CA GLY A 6 25.49 -35.83 81.71
C GLY A 6 25.86 -37.20 82.29
N LEU A 7 25.31 -38.29 81.75
CA LEU A 7 26.00 -39.58 81.66
C LEU A 7 25.28 -40.51 80.67
N VAL A 8 26.07 -41.01 79.73
CA VAL A 8 25.72 -41.97 78.66
C VAL A 8 26.12 -43.37 79.13
N VAL A 9 25.26 -44.38 78.95
CA VAL A 9 25.66 -45.74 78.52
C VAL A 9 24.53 -46.35 77.67
N VAL A 10 24.94 -46.83 76.51
CA VAL A 10 24.20 -47.43 75.39
C VAL A 10 23.98 -48.94 75.62
N VAL A 11 23.15 -49.55 74.76
CA VAL A 11 23.01 -50.98 74.37
C VAL A 11 21.63 -51.52 74.84
N SER A 12 20.70 -52.00 74.00
CA SER A 12 20.78 -52.53 72.63
C SER A 12 19.43 -52.49 71.89
N LEU A 13 19.58 -52.61 70.58
CA LEU A 13 18.63 -52.61 69.45
C LEU A 13 17.53 -53.69 69.50
N THR A 14 16.27 -53.33 69.21
CA THR A 14 15.35 -54.11 68.34
C THR A 14 14.14 -53.27 67.88
N LEU A 15 13.69 -53.49 66.64
CA LEU A 15 12.63 -52.78 65.91
C LEU A 15 11.28 -52.69 66.64
N VAL A 16 10.49 -51.62 66.39
CA VAL A 16 9.19 -51.61 65.65
C VAL A 16 8.44 -50.27 65.87
N THR A 17 8.10 -49.62 64.75
CA THR A 17 7.09 -48.58 64.40
C THR A 17 6.39 -47.69 65.46
N ALA A 18 6.46 -46.37 65.24
CA ALA A 18 5.41 -45.34 65.39
C ALA A 18 5.99 -44.04 64.75
N GLY A 19 5.32 -43.25 63.91
CA GLY A 19 3.95 -42.76 64.01
C GLY A 19 3.97 -41.37 64.66
N CYS A 20 4.21 -40.31 63.88
CA CYS A 20 3.98 -38.92 64.30
C CYS A 20 3.26 -38.14 63.19
N ARG A 21 2.04 -37.68 63.51
CA ARG A 21 1.21 -36.76 62.73
C ARG A 21 1.70 -35.32 62.96
N SER A 22 1.98 -34.59 61.89
CA SER A 22 1.97 -33.13 61.88
C SER A 22 1.25 -32.63 60.64
N SER A 23 0.44 -31.60 60.83
CA SER A 23 -0.32 -30.81 59.85
C SER A 23 0.48 -30.49 58.59
N GLY A 24 0.00 -30.95 57.44
CA GLY A 24 0.51 -30.57 56.13
C GLY A 24 -0.18 -29.31 55.62
N GLY A 25 0.56 -28.20 55.58
CA GLY A 25 0.40 -27.21 54.53
C GLY A 25 1.33 -27.64 53.40
N SER A 26 0.76 -27.97 52.24
CA SER A 26 1.52 -28.17 51.02
C SER A 26 1.51 -26.86 50.26
N ASP A 27 2.64 -26.17 50.25
CA ASP A 27 3.02 -25.35 49.11
C ASP A 27 3.20 -26.33 47.93
N GLN A 28 2.16 -26.42 47.10
CA GLN A 28 2.25 -27.07 45.80
C GLN A 28 3.02 -26.08 44.90
N GLU A 29 4.24 -26.43 44.51
CA GLU A 29 4.86 -25.82 43.34
C GLU A 29 3.86 -25.92 42.18
N ALA A 30 3.62 -24.79 41.51
CA ALA A 30 2.76 -24.71 40.34
C ALA A 30 3.23 -25.75 39.32
N ASP A 31 2.29 -26.49 38.75
CA ASP A 31 2.57 -27.43 37.67
C ASP A 31 3.11 -26.61 36.48
N PRO A 32 4.36 -26.80 36.02
CA PRO A 32 4.91 -26.03 34.90
C PRO A 32 4.11 -26.20 33.60
N VAL A 33 3.20 -27.17 33.56
CA VAL A 33 2.32 -27.55 32.45
C VAL A 33 1.04 -26.71 32.37
N VAL A 34 0.59 -26.07 33.48
CA VAL A 34 -0.66 -25.29 33.50
C VAL A 34 -0.36 -23.80 33.61
N VAL A 35 -0.77 -23.03 32.60
CA VAL A 35 -0.73 -21.57 32.69
C VAL A 35 -1.96 -21.09 33.45
N GLU A 36 -1.74 -20.47 34.61
CA GLU A 36 -2.79 -20.02 35.53
C GLU A 36 -3.58 -18.80 35.02
N ASN A 37 -3.11 -18.14 33.95
CA ASN A 37 -3.77 -17.00 33.32
C ASN A 37 -4.94 -17.43 32.43
N ALA A 38 -5.96 -16.57 32.37
CA ALA A 38 -7.11 -16.80 31.51
C ALA A 38 -6.71 -16.79 30.02
N VAL A 39 -7.43 -17.56 29.21
CA VAL A 39 -7.23 -17.64 27.76
C VAL A 39 -8.54 -17.25 27.09
N ALA A 40 -8.49 -16.28 26.18
CA ALA A 40 -9.60 -15.92 25.31
C ALA A 40 -9.35 -16.49 23.91
N PHE A 41 -10.38 -17.01 23.26
CA PHE A 41 -10.26 -17.57 21.91
C PHE A 41 -11.59 -17.58 21.17
N ILE A 42 -11.51 -17.47 19.85
CA ILE A 42 -12.66 -17.47 18.94
C ILE A 42 -12.86 -18.88 18.38
N LYS A 43 -14.07 -19.42 18.52
CA LYS A 43 -14.51 -20.59 17.74
C LYS A 43 -15.33 -20.11 16.56
N ARG A 44 -15.02 -20.59 15.37
CA ARG A 44 -15.71 -20.24 14.14
C ARG A 44 -16.14 -21.53 13.41
N PRO A 45 -17.38 -21.62 12.89
CA PRO A 45 -17.76 -22.69 11.97
C PRO A 45 -16.90 -22.68 10.70
N LEU A 46 -16.64 -23.84 10.13
CA LEU A 46 -16.13 -23.93 8.76
C LEU A 46 -17.28 -23.62 7.80
N ALA A 47 -16.99 -22.86 6.75
CA ALA A 47 -17.95 -22.50 5.71
C ALA A 47 -17.67 -23.34 4.46
N PHE A 48 -18.71 -23.75 3.74
CA PHE A 48 -18.61 -24.62 2.59
C PHE A 48 -19.48 -24.10 1.44
N ASP A 49 -18.96 -24.16 0.22
CA ASP A 49 -19.72 -23.97 -1.01
C ASP A 49 -19.69 -25.28 -1.81
N ASN A 50 -20.87 -25.85 -2.11
CA ASN A 50 -21.01 -27.15 -2.79
C ASN A 50 -20.06 -28.24 -2.25
N ASP A 51 -20.04 -28.43 -0.91
CA ASP A 51 -19.17 -29.38 -0.19
C ASP A 51 -17.66 -29.09 -0.28
N THR A 52 -17.26 -27.92 -0.80
CA THR A 52 -15.86 -27.47 -0.83
C THR A 52 -15.64 -26.44 0.26
N LEU A 53 -14.58 -26.61 1.07
CA LEU A 53 -14.20 -25.65 2.11
C LEU A 53 -13.94 -24.27 1.50
N MET A 54 -14.60 -23.24 2.05
CA MET A 54 -14.33 -21.86 1.69
C MET A 54 -13.13 -21.35 2.49
N GLY A 55 -12.14 -20.86 1.75
CA GLY A 55 -10.95 -20.18 2.30
C GLY A 55 -11.24 -18.80 2.88
N ASP A 56 -10.17 -18.05 3.16
CA ASP A 56 -10.22 -16.62 3.47
C ASP A 56 -9.26 -15.81 2.61
N ASP A 57 -9.68 -14.62 2.19
CA ASP A 57 -8.83 -13.61 1.54
C ASP A 57 -8.57 -12.46 2.51
N ARG A 58 -7.29 -12.11 2.71
CA ARG A 58 -6.90 -11.00 3.58
C ARG A 58 -7.00 -9.62 2.92
N ARG A 59 -7.30 -9.54 1.63
CA ARG A 59 -7.68 -8.30 0.93
C ARG A 59 -9.14 -7.93 1.12
N ASP A 60 -9.97 -8.82 1.67
CA ASP A 60 -11.34 -8.52 2.08
C ASP A 60 -11.39 -8.39 3.62
N PRO A 61 -11.00 -7.24 4.19
CA PRO A 61 -11.08 -7.01 5.61
C PRO A 61 -12.51 -6.84 6.13
N GLU A 62 -13.52 -6.60 5.29
CA GLU A 62 -14.92 -6.49 5.72
C GLU A 62 -15.65 -7.84 5.81
N ALA A 63 -15.11 -8.87 5.13
CA ALA A 63 -15.60 -10.23 5.09
C ALA A 63 -16.34 -10.67 6.37
N PHE A 64 -17.62 -11.00 6.21
CA PHE A 64 -18.47 -11.52 7.26
C PHE A 64 -18.57 -13.05 7.18
N ARG A 65 -18.20 -13.74 8.26
CA ARG A 65 -18.20 -15.20 8.35
C ARG A 65 -19.07 -15.63 9.54
N PRO A 66 -20.39 -15.78 9.33
CA PRO A 66 -21.36 -15.89 10.42
C PRO A 66 -21.12 -17.09 11.34
N GLY A 67 -21.46 -16.90 12.62
CA GLY A 67 -21.50 -17.96 13.64
C GLY A 67 -20.27 -18.04 14.55
N ALA A 68 -19.34 -17.09 14.47
CA ALA A 68 -18.19 -17.04 15.36
C ALA A 68 -18.59 -16.64 16.78
N ARG A 69 -17.92 -17.23 17.78
CA ARG A 69 -18.19 -16.96 19.20
C ARG A 69 -16.90 -16.85 19.99
N LEU A 70 -16.89 -15.92 20.94
CA LEU A 70 -15.75 -15.66 21.80
C LEU A 70 -15.92 -16.38 23.14
N TYR A 71 -14.90 -17.16 23.49
CA TYR A 71 -14.85 -17.94 24.71
C TYR A 71 -13.71 -17.47 25.61
N VAL A 72 -13.93 -17.55 26.92
CA VAL A 72 -12.89 -17.38 27.95
C VAL A 72 -12.78 -18.63 28.81
N LYS A 73 -11.55 -19.06 29.09
CA LYS A 73 -11.19 -20.08 30.08
C LYS A 73 -10.38 -19.42 31.19
N ASP A 74 -10.64 -19.77 32.45
CA ASP A 74 -9.91 -19.22 33.60
C ASP A 74 -8.42 -19.61 33.65
N ARG A 75 -7.99 -20.59 32.84
CA ARG A 75 -6.61 -21.09 32.74
C ARG A 75 -6.40 -21.86 31.44
N ALA A 76 -5.17 -21.92 30.94
CA ALA A 76 -4.80 -22.71 29.76
C ALA A 76 -4.71 -24.21 30.10
N SER A 77 -5.86 -24.88 30.23
CA SER A 77 -5.93 -26.32 30.55
C SER A 77 -7.12 -27.00 29.86
N PRO A 78 -6.99 -28.27 29.42
CA PRO A 78 -8.10 -29.08 28.93
C PRO A 78 -9.26 -29.21 29.92
N SER A 79 -8.95 -29.13 31.21
CA SER A 79 -9.93 -29.33 32.29
C SER A 79 -10.67 -28.06 32.67
N ALA A 80 -10.19 -26.89 32.25
CA ALA A 80 -10.85 -25.62 32.50
C ALA A 80 -12.12 -25.51 31.65
N ARG A 81 -13.15 -24.87 32.21
CA ARG A 81 -14.43 -24.67 31.51
C ARG A 81 -14.34 -23.49 30.56
N SER A 82 -14.73 -23.71 29.30
CA SER A 82 -14.92 -22.65 28.31
C SER A 82 -16.27 -21.96 28.55
N ARG A 83 -16.26 -20.63 28.65
CA ARG A 83 -17.45 -19.80 28.85
C ARG A 83 -17.63 -18.88 27.64
N ASP A 84 -18.78 -18.99 26.98
CA ASP A 84 -19.24 -18.07 25.95
C ASP A 84 -19.50 -16.69 26.59
N ILE A 85 -18.91 -15.64 26.02
CA ILE A 85 -19.07 -14.27 26.53
C ILE A 85 -19.87 -13.36 25.59
N THR A 86 -20.03 -13.70 24.31
CA THR A 86 -20.66 -12.82 23.32
C THR A 86 -22.11 -13.17 22.98
N SER A 87 -22.52 -14.45 23.07
CA SER A 87 -23.88 -14.87 22.63
C SER A 87 -25.01 -14.17 23.39
N ALA A 88 -24.75 -13.69 24.61
CA ALA A 88 -25.75 -13.00 25.41
C ALA A 88 -26.23 -11.67 24.80
N VAL A 89 -25.37 -11.01 24.00
CA VAL A 89 -25.67 -9.74 23.32
C VAL A 89 -26.82 -9.93 22.31
N PHE A 90 -26.80 -11.05 21.58
CA PHE A 90 -27.80 -11.38 20.55
C PHE A 90 -28.83 -12.39 21.05
N SER A 91 -29.23 -12.30 22.33
CA SER A 91 -30.16 -13.25 22.94
C SER A 91 -31.62 -13.09 22.51
N ASP A 92 -31.95 -12.03 21.76
CA ASP A 92 -33.28 -11.87 21.17
C ASP A 92 -33.50 -12.91 20.06
N PRO A 93 -34.63 -13.63 20.05
CA PRO A 93 -34.97 -14.57 18.97
C PRO A 93 -34.94 -13.98 17.57
N SER A 94 -35.01 -12.65 17.40
CA SER A 94 -34.89 -12.00 16.09
C SER A 94 -33.51 -12.17 15.44
N PHE A 95 -32.48 -12.52 16.21
CA PHE A 95 -31.11 -12.76 15.71
C PHE A 95 -30.84 -14.23 15.38
N LEU A 96 -31.84 -15.09 15.53
CA LEU A 96 -31.75 -16.50 15.16
C LEU A 96 -32.21 -16.68 13.72
N ASN A 97 -31.48 -17.49 12.95
CA ASN A 97 -31.98 -17.99 11.68
C ASN A 97 -33.12 -19.02 11.88
N ASP A 98 -33.66 -19.53 10.78
CA ASP A 98 -34.74 -20.52 10.77
C ASP A 98 -34.36 -21.83 11.52
N GLU A 99 -33.08 -22.17 11.57
CA GLU A 99 -32.52 -23.32 12.30
C GLU A 99 -32.35 -23.07 13.80
N GLY A 100 -32.46 -21.81 14.25
CA GLY A 100 -32.27 -21.42 15.65
C GLY A 100 -30.81 -21.15 16.04
N ASP A 101 -29.95 -20.87 15.06
CA ASP A 101 -28.54 -20.55 15.23
C ASP A 101 -28.28 -19.04 15.28
N LEU A 102 -27.34 -18.63 16.13
CA LEU A 102 -26.85 -17.25 16.20
C LEU A 102 -25.73 -17.05 15.17
N LEU A 103 -25.95 -16.13 14.23
CA LEU A 103 -25.09 -15.93 13.07
C LEU A 103 -24.24 -14.64 13.15
N TYR A 104 -23.97 -14.10 14.34
CA TYR A 104 -23.06 -12.97 14.50
C TYR A 104 -21.60 -13.39 14.29
N ASP A 105 -20.69 -12.42 14.15
CA ASP A 105 -19.28 -12.68 13.92
C ASP A 105 -18.38 -11.88 14.88
N VAL A 106 -17.19 -12.40 15.20
CA VAL A 106 -16.18 -11.86 16.12
C VAL A 106 -14.78 -12.06 15.55
N ARG A 107 -13.89 -11.06 15.68
CA ARG A 107 -12.47 -11.13 15.27
C ARG A 107 -11.58 -10.12 16.00
N GLY A 108 -10.27 -10.29 15.92
CA GLY A 108 -9.26 -9.29 16.26
C GLY A 108 -9.16 -9.04 17.76
N LEU A 109 -8.57 -9.98 18.50
CA LEU A 109 -8.47 -9.93 19.95
C LEU A 109 -7.24 -9.13 20.41
N ASP A 110 -7.41 -8.16 21.31
CA ASP A 110 -6.29 -7.55 22.03
C ASP A 110 -6.55 -7.40 23.54
N VAL A 111 -5.52 -7.62 24.34
CA VAL A 111 -5.63 -7.69 25.81
C VAL A 111 -5.03 -6.43 26.44
N SER A 112 -5.72 -5.82 27.40
CA SER A 112 -5.17 -4.69 28.15
C SER A 112 -3.86 -5.05 28.84
N TYR A 113 -2.95 -4.09 29.03
CA TYR A 113 -1.64 -4.38 29.62
C TYR A 113 -1.71 -4.89 31.05
N ASP A 114 -2.78 -4.62 31.80
CA ASP A 114 -2.98 -5.19 33.13
C ASP A 114 -3.54 -6.63 33.12
N GLY A 115 -3.96 -7.12 31.95
CA GLY A 115 -4.52 -8.45 31.70
C GLY A 115 -6.00 -8.61 32.06
N SER A 116 -6.70 -7.52 32.39
CA SER A 116 -8.07 -7.58 32.94
C SER A 116 -9.18 -7.36 31.91
N LYS A 117 -8.87 -6.71 30.78
CA LYS A 117 -9.83 -6.38 29.73
C LYS A 117 -9.41 -6.95 28.38
N LEU A 118 -10.37 -7.11 27.49
CA LEU A 118 -10.22 -7.68 26.16
C LEU A 118 -10.99 -6.82 25.14
N LEU A 119 -10.29 -6.26 24.15
CA LEU A 119 -10.89 -5.65 22.97
C LEU A 119 -11.11 -6.69 21.87
N PHE A 120 -12.15 -6.49 21.08
CA PHE A 120 -12.42 -7.23 19.86
C PHE A 120 -13.39 -6.50 18.95
N ALA A 121 -13.43 -6.90 17.68
CA ALA A 121 -14.47 -6.49 16.75
C ALA A 121 -15.58 -7.54 16.71
N MET A 122 -16.84 -7.09 16.71
CA MET A 122 -18.02 -7.96 16.61
C MET A 122 -19.08 -7.30 15.74
N ARG A 123 -19.63 -8.08 14.81
CA ARG A 123 -20.68 -7.67 13.86
C ARG A 123 -21.95 -8.45 14.13
N ALA A 124 -23.09 -7.78 14.12
CA ALA A 124 -24.40 -8.41 14.28
C ALA A 124 -24.73 -9.34 13.09
N PRO A 125 -25.68 -10.29 13.24
CA PRO A 125 -26.17 -11.07 12.11
C PRO A 125 -26.70 -10.17 10.99
N GLU A 126 -26.60 -10.65 9.74
CA GLU A 126 -27.23 -9.99 8.59
C GLU A 126 -28.73 -9.84 8.79
N ILE A 127 -29.26 -8.74 8.24
CA ILE A 127 -30.68 -8.47 8.21
C ILE A 127 -31.21 -9.02 6.89
N GLU A 128 -32.14 -9.98 6.97
CA GLU A 128 -32.77 -10.57 5.78
C GLU A 128 -33.51 -9.48 4.98
N ASP A 129 -33.37 -9.52 3.66
CA ASP A 129 -33.96 -8.57 2.70
C ASP A 129 -33.53 -7.09 2.84
N ALA A 130 -32.52 -6.78 3.66
CA ALA A 130 -31.97 -5.44 3.77
C ALA A 130 -30.92 -5.18 2.68
N ASP A 131 -30.89 -3.94 2.17
CA ASP A 131 -29.87 -3.48 1.24
C ASP A 131 -28.49 -3.43 1.94
N ASP A 132 -27.39 -3.45 1.17
CA ASP A 132 -26.03 -3.56 1.72
C ASP A 132 -25.68 -2.39 2.66
N ASP A 133 -26.21 -1.19 2.39
CA ASP A 133 -26.05 0.02 3.23
C ASP A 133 -26.89 0.01 4.51
N GLU A 134 -27.86 -0.90 4.60
CA GLU A 134 -28.68 -1.15 5.79
C GLU A 134 -28.12 -2.29 6.66
N GLN A 135 -27.15 -3.06 6.15
CA GLN A 135 -26.53 -4.15 6.89
C GLN A 135 -25.71 -3.63 8.08
N PRO A 136 -25.66 -4.35 9.21
CA PRO A 136 -24.82 -3.98 10.34
C PRO A 136 -23.34 -3.90 9.97
N THR A 137 -22.58 -3.06 10.64
CA THR A 137 -21.12 -2.96 10.46
C THR A 137 -20.34 -3.62 11.60
N TRP A 138 -19.06 -3.87 11.35
CA TRP A 138 -18.10 -4.26 12.37
C TRP A 138 -17.92 -3.15 13.41
N ASN A 139 -18.07 -3.51 14.66
CA ASN A 139 -18.00 -2.59 15.79
C ASN A 139 -16.98 -3.06 16.83
N ILE A 140 -16.36 -2.13 17.56
CA ILE A 140 -15.40 -2.42 18.62
C ILE A 140 -16.11 -2.62 19.97
N TRP A 141 -15.77 -3.70 20.66
CA TRP A 141 -16.30 -4.09 21.96
C TRP A 141 -15.19 -4.31 22.97
N GLU A 142 -15.51 -4.08 24.24
CA GLU A 142 -14.62 -4.36 25.37
C GLU A 142 -15.32 -5.31 26.36
N TYR A 143 -14.58 -6.33 26.79
CA TYR A 143 -14.97 -7.23 27.86
C TYR A 143 -14.04 -7.08 29.08
N ASP A 144 -14.60 -6.77 30.24
CA ASP A 144 -13.88 -6.75 31.52
C ASP A 144 -14.09 -8.07 32.26
N THR A 145 -13.01 -8.81 32.46
CA THR A 145 -13.04 -10.12 33.14
C THR A 145 -13.31 -10.05 34.64
N THR A 146 -13.05 -8.89 35.25
CA THR A 146 -13.21 -8.66 36.69
C THR A 146 -14.66 -8.36 37.03
N SER A 147 -15.30 -7.47 36.28
CA SER A 147 -16.71 -7.11 36.46
C SER A 147 -17.67 -8.05 35.72
N GLY A 148 -17.19 -8.69 34.65
CA GLY A 148 -18.00 -9.46 33.72
C GLY A 148 -18.80 -8.58 32.76
N ASP A 149 -18.48 -7.29 32.67
CA ASP A 149 -19.14 -6.33 31.80
C ASP A 149 -18.69 -6.49 30.34
N LEU A 150 -19.64 -6.42 29.42
CA LEU A 150 -19.43 -6.47 27.98
C LEU A 150 -20.23 -5.33 27.34
N HIS A 151 -19.54 -4.42 26.67
CA HIS A 151 -20.18 -3.28 26.01
C HIS A 151 -19.49 -2.93 24.69
N ARG A 152 -20.26 -2.29 23.79
CA ARG A 152 -19.73 -1.67 22.57
C ARG A 152 -19.10 -0.34 22.96
N ILE A 153 -17.89 -0.06 22.49
CA ILE A 153 -17.15 1.16 22.84
C ILE A 153 -17.86 2.40 22.30
N ILE A 154 -18.25 2.38 21.02
CA ILE A 154 -19.03 3.46 20.42
C ILE A 154 -20.50 3.22 20.75
N GLU A 155 -21.03 3.90 21.76
CA GLU A 155 -22.40 3.65 22.24
C GLU A 155 -23.47 4.00 21.19
N SER A 156 -23.28 5.12 20.47
CA SER A 156 -24.27 5.64 19.52
C SER A 156 -24.33 4.80 18.24
N ASP A 157 -25.47 4.15 17.95
CA ASP A 157 -25.70 3.39 16.71
C ASP A 157 -25.28 4.19 15.46
N THR A 158 -25.72 5.44 15.33
CA THR A 158 -25.39 6.27 14.16
C THR A 158 -23.89 6.52 13.97
N ILE A 159 -23.09 6.53 15.05
CA ILE A 159 -21.64 6.73 14.95
C ILE A 159 -20.96 5.38 14.73
N ALA A 160 -21.39 4.36 15.47
CA ALA A 160 -20.96 2.97 15.35
C ALA A 160 -21.06 2.49 13.89
N GLU A 161 -22.25 2.58 13.30
CA GLU A 161 -22.55 2.10 11.95
C GLU A 161 -22.01 3.01 10.81
N ALA A 162 -21.26 4.07 11.13
CA ALA A 162 -20.68 4.97 10.10
C ALA A 162 -19.39 4.44 9.45
N GLY A 163 -19.00 3.19 9.74
CA GLY A 163 -17.86 2.51 9.13
C GLY A 163 -17.66 1.10 9.67
N GLN A 164 -16.77 0.34 9.04
CA GLN A 164 -16.38 -1.00 9.44
C GLN A 164 -15.15 -0.91 10.35
N ASP A 165 -15.28 -1.15 11.66
CA ASP A 165 -14.18 -1.03 12.63
C ASP A 165 -13.65 -2.40 13.07
N VAL A 166 -12.39 -2.70 12.75
CA VAL A 166 -11.76 -4.01 12.99
C VAL A 166 -10.37 -3.91 13.62
N ALA A 167 -9.90 -5.03 14.16
CA ALA A 167 -8.56 -5.21 14.75
C ALA A 167 -8.14 -4.10 15.74
N PRO A 168 -8.91 -3.90 16.83
CA PRO A 168 -8.58 -2.90 17.84
C PRO A 168 -7.36 -3.32 18.69
N ALA A 169 -6.56 -2.35 19.13
CA ALA A 169 -5.49 -2.55 20.10
C ALA A 169 -5.40 -1.39 21.11
N TYR A 170 -5.02 -1.69 22.35
CA TYR A 170 -4.81 -0.67 23.39
C TYR A 170 -3.53 0.12 23.15
N LEU A 171 -3.60 1.44 23.29
CA LEU A 171 -2.47 2.34 23.42
C LEU A 171 -2.06 2.49 24.90
N PRO A 172 -0.82 2.91 25.21
CA PRO A 172 -0.33 3.03 26.59
C PRO A 172 -1.03 4.11 27.44
N ASP A 173 -1.86 4.95 26.82
CA ASP A 173 -2.66 6.01 27.44
C ASP A 173 -4.17 5.71 27.44
N ASP A 174 -4.54 4.43 27.36
CA ASP A 174 -5.92 3.89 27.33
C ASP A 174 -6.71 4.21 26.05
N ARG A 175 -6.19 5.01 25.12
CA ARG A 175 -6.76 5.17 23.77
C ARG A 175 -6.74 3.83 23.01
N ILE A 176 -7.52 3.76 21.94
CA ILE A 176 -7.64 2.55 21.10
C ILE A 176 -7.23 2.90 19.68
N VAL A 177 -6.30 2.14 19.11
CA VAL A 177 -5.98 2.16 17.67
C VAL A 177 -6.73 1.02 16.97
N PHE A 178 -7.20 1.23 15.75
CA PHE A 178 -7.96 0.23 14.99
C PHE A 178 -7.89 0.51 13.48
N SER A 179 -8.21 -0.49 12.66
CA SER A 179 -8.37 -0.34 11.21
C SER A 179 -9.83 -0.07 10.85
N SER A 180 -10.10 0.87 9.96
CA SER A 180 -11.47 1.26 9.63
C SER A 180 -11.65 1.91 8.25
N THR A 181 -12.84 1.74 7.68
CA THR A 181 -13.29 2.40 6.44
C THR A 181 -13.76 3.84 6.64
N ARG A 182 -13.86 4.35 7.88
CA ARG A 182 -14.45 5.68 8.17
C ARG A 182 -13.86 6.85 7.37
N GLN A 183 -12.55 6.81 7.10
CA GLN A 183 -11.79 7.75 6.26
C GLN A 183 -12.16 9.25 6.48
N ARG A 184 -12.39 9.67 7.74
CA ARG A 184 -13.05 10.96 8.04
C ARG A 184 -12.28 12.18 7.52
N ILE A 185 -10.94 12.14 7.61
CA ILE A 185 -10.11 13.25 7.14
C ILE A 185 -10.02 13.23 5.62
N SER A 186 -9.86 12.06 5.00
CA SER A 186 -9.89 11.93 3.53
C SER A 186 -11.21 12.48 2.94
N LYS A 187 -12.35 12.13 3.54
CA LYS A 187 -13.68 12.66 3.16
C LYS A 187 -13.78 14.17 3.33
N ALA A 188 -13.19 14.75 4.37
CA ALA A 188 -13.17 16.21 4.55
C ALA A 188 -12.34 16.90 3.46
N ILE A 189 -11.18 16.34 3.12
CA ILE A 189 -10.31 16.85 2.05
C ILE A 189 -11.02 16.79 0.69
N LEU A 190 -11.78 15.72 0.39
CA LEU A 190 -12.58 15.66 -0.83
C LEU A 190 -13.54 16.84 -0.95
N LEU A 191 -14.24 17.18 0.14
CA LEU A 191 -15.16 18.33 0.17
C LEU A 191 -14.42 19.66 -0.05
N ASP A 192 -13.26 19.84 0.59
CA ASP A 192 -12.43 21.03 0.44
C ASP A 192 -11.85 21.16 -0.98
N GLU A 193 -11.64 20.03 -1.67
CA GLU A 193 -11.26 19.95 -3.09
C GLU A 193 -12.46 20.13 -4.05
N GLY A 194 -13.69 20.31 -3.53
CA GLY A 194 -14.91 20.50 -4.33
C GLY A 194 -15.52 19.20 -4.89
N LYS A 195 -15.18 18.04 -4.30
CA LYS A 195 -15.70 16.71 -4.64
C LYS A 195 -16.72 16.23 -3.60
N PRO A 196 -17.66 15.33 -3.95
CA PRO A 196 -18.52 14.71 -2.95
C PRO A 196 -17.70 13.84 -1.98
N GLN A 197 -18.26 13.58 -0.81
CA GLN A 197 -17.67 12.67 0.17
C GLN A 197 -18.10 11.24 -0.12
N PHE A 198 -17.16 10.30 -0.12
CA PHE A 198 -17.39 8.88 -0.34
C PHE A 198 -16.29 8.06 0.33
N ASP A 199 -16.54 6.76 0.50
CA ASP A 199 -15.52 5.81 0.93
C ASP A 199 -14.65 5.45 -0.27
N ALA A 200 -13.35 5.72 -0.18
CA ALA A 200 -12.42 5.34 -1.23
C ALA A 200 -12.31 3.82 -1.28
N LEU A 201 -12.52 3.23 -2.44
CA LEU A 201 -12.16 1.83 -2.69
C LEU A 201 -10.64 1.65 -2.68
N ASP A 202 -10.20 0.42 -2.42
CA ASP A 202 -8.82 0.00 -2.58
C ASP A 202 -8.35 0.12 -4.05
N GLU A 203 -7.04 0.00 -4.29
CA GLU A 203 -6.49 0.16 -5.65
C GLU A 203 -6.90 -0.94 -6.65
N ASP A 204 -7.43 -2.08 -6.20
CA ASP A 204 -8.04 -3.09 -7.09
C ASP A 204 -9.53 -2.78 -7.36
N ARG A 205 -10.13 -1.91 -6.54
CA ARG A 205 -11.52 -1.43 -6.57
C ARG A 205 -12.53 -2.50 -6.17
N ASP A 206 -12.12 -3.43 -5.30
CA ASP A 206 -12.97 -4.53 -4.87
C ASP A 206 -13.69 -4.22 -3.53
N SER A 207 -13.08 -3.43 -2.65
CA SER A 207 -13.65 -3.08 -1.34
C SER A 207 -13.25 -1.68 -0.86
N PRO A 208 -13.96 -1.06 0.09
CA PRO A 208 -13.51 0.16 0.74
C PRO A 208 -12.14 -0.01 1.42
N ALA A 209 -11.24 0.95 1.23
CA ALA A 209 -9.92 0.92 1.85
C ALA A 209 -10.01 1.07 3.39
N PHE A 210 -9.31 0.18 4.10
CA PHE A 210 -9.23 0.21 5.56
C PHE A 210 -7.95 0.93 5.96
N VAL A 211 -8.05 1.98 6.76
CA VAL A 211 -6.87 2.73 7.24
C VAL A 211 -6.92 2.91 8.75
N LEU A 212 -5.78 3.27 9.36
CA LEU A 212 -5.68 3.33 10.80
C LEU A 212 -6.35 4.58 11.37
N HIS A 213 -7.07 4.36 12.47
CA HIS A 213 -7.71 5.39 13.27
C HIS A 213 -7.35 5.19 14.75
N VAL A 214 -7.43 6.28 15.51
CA VAL A 214 -7.32 6.27 16.98
C VAL A 214 -8.57 6.92 17.58
N MET A 215 -9.03 6.43 18.72
CA MET A 215 -10.12 7.01 19.49
C MET A 215 -9.83 6.99 20.98
N GLU A 216 -10.56 7.80 21.74
CA GLU A 216 -10.57 7.73 23.20
C GLU A 216 -11.22 6.42 23.69
N SER A 217 -10.91 6.03 24.92
CA SER A 217 -11.44 4.80 25.54
C SER A 217 -12.98 4.74 25.62
N ASP A 218 -13.67 5.87 25.48
CA ASP A 218 -15.13 5.98 25.46
C ASP A 218 -15.73 6.06 24.04
N GLY A 219 -14.91 5.84 23.01
CA GLY A 219 -15.32 5.88 21.60
C GLY A 219 -15.46 7.29 21.02
N SER A 220 -15.08 8.34 21.76
CA SER A 220 -15.06 9.72 21.25
C SER A 220 -13.74 10.08 20.52
N GLU A 221 -13.70 11.26 19.90
CA GLU A 221 -12.51 11.82 19.23
C GLU A 221 -11.82 10.87 18.24
N ILE A 222 -12.61 10.19 17.41
CA ILE A 222 -12.10 9.30 16.35
C ILE A 222 -11.31 10.13 15.31
N GLU A 223 -10.02 9.84 15.20
CA GLU A 223 -9.06 10.50 14.32
C GLU A 223 -8.41 9.51 13.35
N GLN A 224 -8.39 9.84 12.06
CA GLN A 224 -7.65 9.08 11.04
C GLN A 224 -6.16 9.43 11.10
N ILE A 225 -5.29 8.41 11.15
CA ILE A 225 -3.83 8.59 11.27
C ILE A 225 -3.03 8.06 10.06
N THR A 226 -3.63 7.23 9.19
CA THR A 226 -3.02 6.83 7.90
C THR A 226 -3.93 7.06 6.69
N PHE A 227 -3.33 7.16 5.51
CA PHE A 227 -3.93 7.68 4.27
C PHE A 227 -3.55 6.85 3.03
N ASN A 228 -3.28 5.55 3.20
CA ASN A 228 -3.01 4.64 2.09
C ASN A 228 -4.21 4.59 1.11
N GLN A 229 -3.98 4.15 -0.13
CA GLN A 229 -5.05 3.90 -1.12
C GLN A 229 -5.49 2.43 -1.15
N SER A 230 -4.82 1.56 -0.39
CA SER A 230 -5.24 0.19 -0.09
C SER A 230 -5.31 0.03 1.43
N HIS A 231 -5.24 -1.19 1.97
CA HIS A 231 -5.43 -1.41 3.40
C HIS A 231 -4.18 -1.20 4.26
N ASP A 232 -4.39 -0.64 5.45
CA ASP A 232 -3.53 -0.67 6.63
C ASP A 232 -4.26 -1.45 7.75
N LEU A 233 -3.79 -2.66 8.04
CA LEU A 233 -4.49 -3.71 8.82
C LEU A 233 -3.70 -4.15 10.05
N ASP A 234 -4.39 -4.84 10.97
CA ASP A 234 -3.82 -5.55 12.12
C ASP A 234 -2.84 -4.71 12.98
N PRO A 235 -3.23 -3.51 13.46
CA PRO A 235 -2.34 -2.68 14.27
C PRO A 235 -2.07 -3.32 15.64
N THR A 236 -0.81 -3.32 16.06
CA THR A 236 -0.38 -3.68 17.42
C THR A 236 0.63 -2.67 17.94
N VAL A 237 0.80 -2.59 19.27
CA VAL A 237 1.66 -1.59 19.89
C VAL A 237 2.92 -2.24 20.45
N MET A 238 4.08 -1.84 19.95
CA MET A 238 5.39 -2.24 20.46
C MET A 238 5.69 -1.57 21.80
N GLY A 239 6.60 -2.13 22.58
CA GLY A 239 7.15 -1.54 23.81
C GLY A 239 7.81 -0.17 23.62
N SER A 240 8.22 0.15 22.39
CA SER A 240 8.68 1.49 21.98
C SER A 240 7.57 2.55 22.00
N GLY A 241 6.30 2.14 22.03
CA GLY A 241 5.12 3.01 21.90
C GLY A 241 4.64 3.19 20.47
N LYS A 242 5.42 2.73 19.47
CA LYS A 242 5.00 2.77 18.08
C LYS A 242 3.98 1.69 17.77
N ILE A 243 3.10 1.99 16.82
CA ILE A 243 2.15 1.05 16.25
C ILE A 243 2.84 0.34 15.09
N VAL A 244 2.84 -1.00 15.07
CA VAL A 244 3.21 -1.83 13.92
C VAL A 244 1.95 -2.36 13.28
N PHE A 245 1.92 -2.42 11.96
CA PHE A 245 0.74 -2.84 11.22
C PHE A 245 1.13 -3.38 9.84
N SER A 246 0.19 -4.08 9.22
CA SER A 246 0.29 -4.66 7.90
C SER A 246 -0.24 -3.70 6.85
N ARG A 247 0.62 -3.19 5.97
CA ARG A 247 0.24 -2.26 4.89
C ARG A 247 0.29 -2.96 3.55
N TRP A 248 -0.82 -2.91 2.80
CA TRP A 248 -0.85 -3.32 1.40
C TRP A 248 -0.32 -2.21 0.51
N ASP A 249 0.90 -2.39 0.00
CA ASP A 249 1.49 -1.51 -1.01
C ASP A 249 1.04 -2.01 -2.41
N ASN A 250 -0.02 -1.43 -2.97
CA ASN A 250 -0.59 -1.84 -4.28
C ASN A 250 -0.39 -0.83 -5.42
N ALA A 251 0.36 0.25 -5.18
CA ALA A 251 0.52 1.36 -6.11
C ALA A 251 1.00 0.93 -7.50
N GLY A 252 0.17 1.20 -8.51
CA GLY A 252 0.55 1.03 -9.92
C GLY A 252 0.61 -0.41 -10.43
N GLN A 253 0.00 -1.37 -9.71
CA GLN A 253 -0.10 -2.80 -10.07
C GLN A 253 1.24 -3.42 -10.48
N THR A 254 2.27 -3.27 -9.64
CA THR A 254 3.61 -3.78 -9.92
C THR A 254 3.81 -5.21 -9.42
N ARG A 255 4.80 -5.92 -9.96
CA ARG A 255 5.20 -7.26 -9.50
C ARG A 255 5.71 -7.32 -8.05
N ASN A 256 5.97 -6.17 -7.43
CA ASN A 256 6.49 -6.03 -6.07
C ASN A 256 5.40 -5.56 -5.10
N ASN A 257 4.14 -5.61 -5.51
CA ASN A 257 3.01 -5.28 -4.64
C ASN A 257 2.82 -6.41 -3.62
N GLY A 258 2.44 -6.05 -2.40
CA GLY A 258 2.31 -6.98 -1.30
C GLY A 258 2.05 -6.29 0.03
N VAL A 259 1.80 -7.09 1.06
CA VAL A 259 1.56 -6.62 2.43
C VAL A 259 2.84 -6.70 3.24
N ASN A 260 3.34 -5.54 3.61
CA ASN A 260 4.57 -5.33 4.34
C ASN A 260 4.29 -4.86 5.77
N LEU A 261 5.25 -5.01 6.67
CA LEU A 261 5.15 -4.42 7.99
C LEU A 261 5.61 -2.97 7.95
N TYR A 262 4.77 -2.07 8.44
CA TYR A 262 5.06 -0.66 8.64
C TYR A 262 4.95 -0.32 10.12
N GLN A 263 5.51 0.84 10.50
CA GLN A 263 5.34 1.41 11.82
C GLN A 263 4.93 2.88 11.75
N VAL A 264 4.21 3.37 12.74
CA VAL A 264 3.78 4.78 12.88
C VAL A 264 3.65 5.17 14.36
N ASN A 265 3.76 6.46 14.68
CA ASN A 265 3.44 6.97 16.01
C ASN A 265 1.92 7.03 16.23
N PRO A 266 1.43 7.05 17.49
CA PRO A 266 0.00 7.16 17.79
C PRO A 266 -0.71 8.43 17.28
N ASP A 267 0.02 9.45 16.83
CA ASP A 267 -0.52 10.67 16.21
C ASP A 267 -0.44 10.64 14.66
N GLY A 268 -0.02 9.52 14.08
CA GLY A 268 0.17 9.31 12.65
C GLY A 268 1.50 9.79 12.08
N THR A 269 2.36 10.43 12.88
CA THR A 269 3.70 10.86 12.43
C THR A 269 4.69 9.71 12.38
N GLY A 270 5.80 9.89 11.68
CA GLY A 270 6.93 8.96 11.66
C GLY A 270 6.59 7.63 11.01
N LEU A 271 5.68 7.64 10.04
CA LEU A 271 5.36 6.49 9.21
C LEU A 271 6.60 6.03 8.44
N SER A 272 6.94 4.77 8.55
CA SER A 272 8.07 4.17 7.83
C SER A 272 7.87 2.69 7.58
N LEU A 273 8.48 2.17 6.51
CA LEU A 273 8.64 0.72 6.34
C LEU A 273 9.37 0.16 7.56
N LEU A 274 8.93 -1.00 8.04
CA LEU A 274 9.61 -1.78 9.07
C LEU A 274 10.30 -3.00 8.45
N TYR A 275 9.57 -3.81 7.69
CA TYR A 275 10.07 -5.09 7.18
C TYR A 275 9.27 -5.65 5.98
N GLY A 276 9.94 -6.33 5.06
CA GLY A 276 9.32 -7.35 4.18
C GLY A 276 9.17 -7.01 2.69
N ARG A 277 9.54 -5.80 2.26
CA ARG A 277 9.28 -5.28 0.90
C ARG A 277 9.87 -6.15 -0.21
N HIS A 278 10.98 -6.82 0.05
CA HIS A 278 11.67 -7.71 -0.89
C HIS A 278 11.64 -9.18 -0.43
N SER A 279 10.72 -9.52 0.48
CA SER A 279 10.70 -10.81 1.18
C SER A 279 9.50 -11.68 0.84
N HIS A 280 8.66 -11.30 -0.13
CA HIS A 280 7.45 -12.04 -0.51
C HIS A 280 7.74 -13.42 -1.14
N GLY A 281 8.93 -13.64 -1.71
CA GLY A 281 9.36 -14.93 -2.24
C GLY A 281 10.31 -15.69 -1.29
N SER A 282 10.26 -15.40 0.02
CA SER A 282 11.19 -15.99 1.01
C SER A 282 10.77 -17.36 1.53
N VAL A 283 9.54 -17.80 1.26
CA VAL A 283 8.96 -19.05 1.75
C VAL A 283 8.39 -19.82 0.57
N GLY A 284 8.96 -21.01 0.29
CA GLY A 284 8.50 -21.86 -0.80
C GLY A 284 8.57 -21.20 -2.19
N ASP A 285 7.70 -21.64 -3.10
CA ASP A 285 7.56 -21.09 -4.45
C ASP A 285 6.39 -20.09 -4.58
N GLU A 286 5.60 -19.87 -3.52
CA GLU A 286 4.45 -18.95 -3.52
C GLU A 286 4.82 -17.56 -3.00
N GLN A 287 4.03 -16.55 -3.38
CA GLN A 287 4.16 -15.21 -2.80
C GLN A 287 3.44 -15.12 -1.46
N VAL A 288 4.19 -14.88 -0.40
CA VAL A 288 3.68 -14.72 0.96
C VAL A 288 3.61 -13.26 1.39
N GLN A 289 2.75 -12.98 2.36
CA GLN A 289 2.39 -11.67 2.89
C GLN A 289 2.52 -11.68 4.42
N TYR A 290 2.70 -10.51 5.04
CA TYR A 290 2.97 -10.39 6.48
C TYR A 290 1.77 -9.81 7.24
N TYR A 291 1.18 -10.59 8.15
CA TYR A 291 -0.03 -10.22 8.92
C TYR A 291 0.14 -10.40 10.43
N ARG A 292 -0.70 -9.71 11.22
CA ARG A 292 -0.83 -9.87 12.68
C ARG A 292 0.51 -9.93 13.42
N ALA A 293 1.34 -8.90 13.24
CA ALA A 293 2.62 -8.81 13.93
C ALA A 293 2.44 -8.50 15.43
N VAL A 294 3.10 -9.26 16.31
CA VAL A 294 3.07 -9.06 17.77
C VAL A 294 4.49 -9.09 18.31
N GLU A 295 4.90 -8.07 19.04
CA GLU A 295 6.24 -8.03 19.66
C GLU A 295 6.35 -9.05 20.80
N THR A 296 7.31 -9.97 20.69
CA THR A 296 7.58 -11.03 21.69
C THR A 296 8.68 -10.62 22.66
N GLU A 297 9.70 -9.96 22.14
CA GLU A 297 10.84 -9.38 22.82
C GLU A 297 11.20 -8.06 22.10
N PRO A 298 11.97 -7.14 22.73
CA PRO A 298 12.36 -5.90 22.05
C PRO A 298 12.92 -6.16 20.65
N ASP A 299 12.29 -5.56 19.65
CA ASP A 299 12.65 -5.67 18.22
C ASP A 299 12.55 -7.09 17.61
N ARG A 300 11.82 -8.02 18.26
CA ARG A 300 11.45 -9.35 17.73
C ARG A 300 9.94 -9.48 17.61
N LEU A 301 9.47 -9.87 16.42
CA LEU A 301 8.04 -9.97 16.12
C LEU A 301 7.65 -11.43 15.82
N LEU A 302 6.57 -11.90 16.46
CA LEU A 302 5.80 -13.03 15.95
C LEU A 302 4.87 -12.52 14.85
N VAL A 303 4.97 -13.09 13.65
CA VAL A 303 4.22 -12.65 12.46
C VAL A 303 3.56 -13.85 11.79
N GLN A 304 2.34 -13.69 11.30
CA GLN A 304 1.67 -14.68 10.48
C GLN A 304 2.03 -14.45 9.02
N VAL A 305 2.74 -15.40 8.42
CA VAL A 305 3.16 -15.37 7.01
C VAL A 305 2.31 -16.34 6.21
N ARG A 306 1.68 -15.86 5.14
CA ARG A 306 0.78 -16.66 4.29
C ARG A 306 0.49 -15.94 2.96
N PRO A 307 -0.02 -16.61 1.92
CA PRO A 307 -0.56 -15.93 0.74
C PRO A 307 -1.77 -15.05 1.10
N PHE A 308 -2.20 -14.22 0.15
CA PHE A 308 -3.42 -13.40 0.29
C PHE A 308 -4.65 -14.26 0.59
N GLU A 309 -4.87 -15.25 -0.28
CA GLU A 309 -5.93 -16.24 -0.16
C GLU A 309 -5.38 -17.52 0.48
N SER A 310 -6.12 -18.13 1.40
CA SER A 310 -5.81 -19.46 1.91
C SER A 310 -7.05 -20.34 1.85
N GLU A 311 -6.98 -21.41 1.06
CA GLU A 311 -8.06 -22.39 0.92
C GLU A 311 -8.24 -23.26 2.18
N ASN A 312 -7.14 -23.47 2.93
CA ASN A 312 -7.11 -24.34 4.11
C ASN A 312 -6.99 -23.58 5.43
N LEU A 313 -7.09 -22.24 5.39
CA LEU A 313 -7.08 -21.33 6.53
C LEU A 313 -5.77 -21.36 7.34
N THR A 314 -4.67 -21.77 6.69
CA THR A 314 -3.37 -21.93 7.36
C THR A 314 -2.55 -20.66 7.36
N ALA A 315 -1.66 -20.57 8.35
CA ALA A 315 -0.67 -19.51 8.43
C ALA A 315 0.63 -20.05 9.02
N LEU A 316 1.75 -19.49 8.57
CA LEU A 316 3.08 -19.83 9.07
C LEU A 316 3.50 -18.82 10.14
N PRO A 317 3.54 -19.20 11.43
CA PRO A 317 4.09 -18.33 12.45
C PRO A 317 5.61 -18.21 12.28
N MET A 318 6.06 -16.99 12.07
CA MET A 318 7.46 -16.62 11.91
C MET A 318 7.92 -15.73 13.06
N ASP A 319 9.13 -15.98 13.55
CA ASP A 319 9.85 -15.08 14.44
C ASP A 319 10.78 -14.20 13.58
N ILE A 320 10.59 -12.89 13.62
CA ILE A 320 11.27 -11.90 12.77
C ILE A 320 12.09 -10.93 13.60
N ASP A 321 13.37 -10.78 13.27
CA ASP A 321 14.31 -9.83 13.88
C ASP A 321 14.31 -8.49 13.16
N VAL A 322 13.36 -7.63 13.53
CA VAL A 322 13.28 -6.30 12.93
C VAL A 322 14.39 -5.37 13.45
N GLY A 323 15.02 -5.68 14.58
CA GLY A 323 16.12 -4.88 15.14
C GLY A 323 17.40 -4.93 14.32
N THR A 324 17.62 -6.03 13.61
CA THR A 324 18.82 -6.26 12.80
C THR A 324 18.50 -6.35 11.30
N TYR A 325 17.26 -6.66 10.93
CA TYR A 325 16.85 -6.92 9.55
C TYR A 325 15.72 -6.03 9.07
N VAL A 326 15.72 -5.78 7.76
CA VAL A 326 14.63 -5.12 7.01
C VAL A 326 13.96 -6.07 6.03
N GLU A 327 14.63 -7.19 5.70
CA GLU A 327 14.12 -8.25 4.83
C GLU A 327 14.51 -9.63 5.39
N ALA A 328 13.87 -10.68 4.89
CA ALA A 328 14.11 -12.09 5.24
C ALA A 328 15.58 -12.49 5.14
N ASN A 329 16.30 -11.91 4.19
CA ASN A 329 17.69 -12.22 3.93
C ASN A 329 18.64 -11.01 3.99
N GLN A 330 18.19 -9.85 4.50
CA GLN A 330 18.97 -8.62 4.46
C GLN A 330 18.91 -7.81 5.77
N GLN A 331 20.09 -7.48 6.28
CA GLN A 331 20.30 -6.64 7.45
C GLN A 331 20.04 -5.15 7.16
N LEU A 332 19.88 -4.35 8.22
CA LEU A 332 19.66 -2.90 8.09
C LEU A 332 20.77 -2.18 7.33
N ASP A 333 22.01 -2.67 7.39
CA ASP A 333 23.16 -2.09 6.66
C ASP A 333 23.33 -2.63 5.23
N GLY A 334 22.41 -3.48 4.78
CA GLY A 334 22.41 -4.09 3.45
C GLY A 334 23.23 -5.38 3.34
N MET A 335 23.85 -5.87 4.43
CA MET A 335 24.53 -7.17 4.41
C MET A 335 23.53 -8.34 4.39
N GLU A 336 23.88 -9.44 3.71
CA GLU A 336 23.06 -10.66 3.73
C GLU A 336 23.01 -11.28 5.14
N GLY A 337 21.92 -11.97 5.45
CA GLY A 337 21.76 -12.77 6.67
C GLY A 337 20.42 -13.52 6.67
N GLU A 338 19.94 -13.92 7.84
CA GLU A 338 18.64 -14.61 8.00
C GLU A 338 17.84 -13.87 9.09
N GLY A 339 16.83 -13.11 8.65
CA GLY A 339 16.06 -12.20 9.50
C GLY A 339 14.73 -12.75 10.00
N GLN A 340 14.27 -13.87 9.44
CA GLN A 340 13.06 -14.56 9.87
C GLN A 340 13.30 -16.05 9.97
N VAL A 341 12.68 -16.69 10.96
CA VAL A 341 12.78 -18.13 11.20
C VAL A 341 11.37 -18.67 11.54
N PRO A 342 10.96 -19.82 10.98
CA PRO A 342 9.72 -20.46 11.40
C PRO A 342 9.73 -20.75 12.90
N VAL A 343 8.62 -20.45 13.58
CA VAL A 343 8.45 -20.85 14.99
C VAL A 343 8.38 -22.38 15.13
N ILE A 344 7.98 -23.06 14.05
CA ILE A 344 7.72 -24.50 14.03
C ILE A 344 8.74 -25.15 13.11
N ASP A 345 9.70 -25.87 13.70
CA ASP A 345 10.78 -26.52 12.97
C ASP A 345 10.25 -27.58 11.98
N GLY A 346 10.72 -27.54 10.73
CA GLY A 346 10.39 -28.53 9.70
C GLY A 346 8.98 -28.43 9.12
N TYR A 347 8.23 -27.39 9.50
CA TYR A 347 6.90 -27.11 8.96
C TYR A 347 7.00 -26.33 7.65
N ASP A 348 6.53 -26.93 6.56
CA ASP A 348 6.30 -26.25 5.29
C ASP A 348 4.81 -25.92 5.19
N ALA A 349 4.44 -24.69 5.53
CA ALA A 349 3.03 -24.26 5.54
C ALA A 349 2.40 -24.21 4.15
N LEU A 350 3.21 -24.15 3.09
CA LEU A 350 2.76 -24.04 1.71
C LEU A 350 2.73 -25.41 1.01
N ALA A 351 3.18 -26.47 1.67
CA ALA A 351 2.89 -27.82 1.21
C ALA A 351 1.40 -28.10 1.46
N GLU A 352 0.64 -28.43 0.41
CA GLU A 352 -0.81 -28.75 0.48
C GLU A 352 -1.15 -29.71 1.63
N VAL A 353 -0.26 -30.68 1.92
CA VAL A 353 -0.40 -31.62 3.04
C VAL A 353 0.94 -32.01 3.66
N GLY A 354 1.20 -31.54 4.89
CA GLY A 354 2.35 -31.93 5.71
C GLY A 354 2.00 -32.97 6.78
N LEU A 355 2.89 -33.94 7.06
CA LEU A 355 2.70 -34.93 8.13
C LEU A 355 2.55 -34.29 9.53
N GLU A 356 3.07 -33.07 9.67
CA GLU A 356 3.10 -32.28 10.89
C GLU A 356 1.74 -31.66 11.25
N GLY A 357 0.74 -31.79 10.36
CA GLY A 357 -0.53 -31.09 10.44
C GLY A 357 -0.41 -29.64 9.98
N SER A 358 -1.43 -28.85 10.29
CA SER A 358 -1.58 -27.48 9.81
C SER A 358 -1.83 -26.52 10.95
N TYR A 359 -1.23 -25.33 10.88
CA TYR A 359 -1.37 -24.29 11.89
C TYR A 359 -2.18 -23.12 11.35
N GLY A 360 -3.05 -22.57 12.19
CA GLY A 360 -3.79 -21.33 11.93
C GLY A 360 -3.18 -20.19 12.74
N ALA A 361 -3.95 -19.64 13.68
CA ALA A 361 -3.45 -18.59 14.57
C ALA A 361 -2.37 -19.04 15.55
N ALA A 362 -1.43 -18.13 15.83
CA ALA A 362 -0.43 -18.25 16.89
C ALA A 362 -0.35 -16.96 17.71
N SER A 363 -0.14 -17.08 19.03
CA SER A 363 0.12 -15.95 19.92
C SER A 363 1.11 -16.30 21.03
N PRO A 364 1.92 -15.35 21.52
CA PRO A 364 2.93 -15.64 22.53
C PRO A 364 2.35 -15.61 23.96
N LEU A 365 3.06 -16.27 24.89
CA LEU A 365 2.72 -16.22 26.33
C LEU A 365 3.31 -15.02 27.08
N PHE A 366 4.23 -14.27 26.46
CA PHE A 366 4.94 -13.10 27.03
C PHE A 366 5.73 -13.38 28.33
N ASP A 367 6.25 -14.59 28.49
CA ASP A 367 6.99 -15.02 29.69
C ASP A 367 8.47 -15.38 29.41
N GLY A 368 8.95 -15.13 28.18
CA GLY A 368 10.33 -15.42 27.76
C GLY A 368 10.66 -16.91 27.65
N THR A 369 9.66 -17.78 27.54
CA THR A 369 9.85 -19.24 27.51
C THR A 369 9.75 -19.88 26.13
N ASN A 370 9.60 -19.10 25.05
CA ASN A 370 9.33 -19.58 23.69
C ASN A 370 8.15 -20.56 23.62
N ARG A 371 7.11 -20.21 24.37
CA ARG A 371 5.83 -20.92 24.37
C ARG A 371 4.77 -20.08 23.70
N TYR A 372 3.92 -20.75 22.94
CA TYR A 372 2.89 -20.13 22.10
C TYR A 372 1.55 -20.84 22.27
N LEU A 373 0.46 -20.07 22.26
CA LEU A 373 -0.85 -20.62 21.97
C LEU A 373 -0.93 -20.81 20.45
N VAL A 374 -1.29 -22.00 20.00
CA VAL A 374 -1.42 -22.30 18.58
C VAL A 374 -2.75 -22.98 18.28
N SER A 375 -3.40 -22.53 17.22
CA SER A 375 -4.47 -23.25 16.55
C SER A 375 -3.84 -24.30 15.65
N TRP A 376 -4.10 -25.58 15.91
CA TRP A 376 -3.49 -26.69 15.17
C TRP A 376 -4.50 -27.76 14.81
N SER A 377 -4.47 -28.18 13.54
CA SER A 377 -5.22 -29.31 13.00
C SER A 377 -4.25 -30.45 12.66
N PRO A 378 -4.51 -31.69 13.13
CA PRO A 378 -3.71 -32.83 12.70
C PRO A 378 -3.88 -33.09 11.19
N CYS A 379 -2.88 -33.72 10.58
CA CYS A 379 -2.97 -34.14 9.19
C CYS A 379 -3.96 -35.31 9.03
N ARG A 380 -4.97 -35.12 8.19
CA ARG A 380 -6.12 -36.01 8.00
C ARG A 380 -6.42 -36.19 6.52
N LEU A 381 -6.77 -37.42 6.13
CA LEU A 381 -7.08 -37.80 4.76
C LEU A 381 -8.42 -38.54 4.66
N VAL A 382 -9.07 -38.43 3.51
CA VAL A 382 -10.22 -39.22 3.07
C VAL A 382 -9.89 -39.93 1.75
N MET A 383 -10.59 -41.01 1.42
CA MET A 383 -10.36 -41.75 0.16
C MET A 383 -11.10 -41.08 -0.99
N ALA A 384 -10.38 -40.73 -2.07
CA ALA A 384 -10.92 -39.98 -3.21
C ALA A 384 -12.09 -40.70 -3.91
N GLU A 385 -11.97 -42.01 -4.14
CA GLU A 385 -13.00 -42.79 -4.87
C GLU A 385 -14.14 -43.33 -3.97
N ALA A 386 -14.11 -43.03 -2.67
CA ALA A 386 -15.08 -43.54 -1.69
C ALA A 386 -15.72 -42.42 -0.86
N ALA A 387 -15.91 -41.22 -1.43
CA ALA A 387 -16.46 -40.03 -0.78
C ALA A 387 -17.84 -40.19 -0.10
N GLU A 388 -18.53 -41.34 -0.22
CA GLU A 388 -19.72 -41.66 0.58
C GLU A 388 -19.40 -42.33 1.96
N ASP A 389 -18.16 -42.78 2.18
CA ASP A 389 -17.66 -43.32 3.45
C ASP A 389 -16.60 -42.32 3.99
N ASP A 390 -17.04 -41.31 4.76
CA ASP A 390 -16.27 -40.21 5.40
C ASP A 390 -15.23 -40.71 6.43
N ARG A 391 -14.53 -41.79 6.12
CA ARG A 391 -13.60 -42.42 7.02
C ARG A 391 -12.27 -41.68 7.01
N ILE A 392 -12.17 -40.75 7.95
CA ILE A 392 -10.95 -40.05 8.30
C ILE A 392 -9.83 -41.04 8.64
N THR A 393 -8.68 -40.89 7.98
CA THR A 393 -7.45 -41.63 8.26
C THR A 393 -6.28 -40.68 8.49
N ASN A 394 -5.28 -41.14 9.25
CA ASN A 394 -4.07 -40.36 9.50
C ASN A 394 -3.19 -40.31 8.25
N CYS A 395 -2.48 -39.19 8.09
CA CYS A 395 -1.46 -39.08 7.07
C CYS A 395 -0.27 -40.01 7.33
N THR A 396 0.25 -40.58 6.24
CA THR A 396 1.52 -41.29 6.17
C THR A 396 2.12 -40.96 4.82
N GLN A 397 3.45 -40.90 4.69
CA GLN A 397 4.10 -40.57 3.41
C GLN A 397 3.58 -41.44 2.26
N GLU A 398 3.41 -42.76 2.49
CA GLU A 398 2.86 -43.70 1.50
C GLU A 398 1.46 -43.32 0.98
N ARG A 399 0.62 -42.70 1.82
CA ARG A 399 -0.74 -42.28 1.44
C ARG A 399 -0.76 -40.94 0.71
N LEU A 400 0.11 -40.01 1.13
CA LEU A 400 0.29 -38.73 0.43
C LEU A 400 0.83 -38.97 -0.98
N ASP A 401 1.75 -39.93 -1.13
CA ASP A 401 2.36 -40.25 -2.43
C ASP A 401 1.47 -41.13 -3.33
N SER A 402 0.38 -41.71 -2.83
CA SER A 402 -0.39 -42.72 -3.59
C SER A 402 -1.37 -42.11 -4.61
N GLY A 403 -1.81 -40.86 -4.40
CA GLY A 403 -2.88 -40.23 -5.18
C GLY A 403 -4.27 -40.86 -4.99
N GLU A 404 -4.43 -41.77 -4.02
CA GLU A 404 -5.72 -42.44 -3.71
C GLU A 404 -6.52 -41.70 -2.61
N TYR A 405 -5.92 -40.66 -2.02
CA TYR A 405 -6.46 -39.93 -0.90
C TYR A 405 -6.47 -38.43 -1.20
N GLU A 406 -7.46 -37.76 -0.65
CA GLU A 406 -7.60 -36.30 -0.64
C GLU A 406 -7.53 -35.79 0.80
N THR A 407 -7.19 -34.52 0.97
CA THR A 407 -7.16 -33.85 2.27
C THR A 407 -8.56 -33.80 2.85
N ALA A 408 -8.70 -34.21 4.11
CA ALA A 408 -9.96 -34.04 4.83
C ALA A 408 -10.06 -32.63 5.40
N ASP A 409 -11.27 -32.16 5.67
CA ASP A 409 -11.49 -30.87 6.32
C ASP A 409 -10.66 -30.71 7.60
N PRO A 410 -10.08 -29.52 7.82
CA PRO A 410 -9.26 -29.27 9.00
C PRO A 410 -10.11 -29.31 10.27
N VAL A 411 -9.50 -29.70 11.39
CA VAL A 411 -10.14 -29.71 12.70
C VAL A 411 -9.23 -29.06 13.72
N PHE A 412 -9.28 -27.74 13.77
CA PHE A 412 -8.39 -26.99 14.63
C PHE A 412 -8.79 -27.12 16.11
N GLY A 413 -7.83 -27.52 16.95
CA GLY A 413 -7.90 -27.38 18.40
C GLY A 413 -6.99 -26.23 18.86
N LEU A 414 -7.14 -25.82 20.12
CA LEU A 414 -6.22 -24.87 20.74
C LEU A 414 -5.18 -25.63 21.57
N TRP A 415 -3.90 -25.34 21.35
CA TRP A 415 -2.78 -26.04 21.97
C TRP A 415 -1.77 -25.05 22.55
N LEU A 416 -1.07 -25.48 23.59
CA LEU A 416 0.15 -24.84 24.07
C LEU A 416 1.33 -25.54 23.38
N LEU A 417 2.05 -24.81 22.55
CA LEU A 417 3.30 -25.25 21.92
C LEU A 417 4.47 -24.73 22.76
N ASP A 418 5.39 -25.63 23.11
CA ASP A 418 6.71 -25.30 23.65
C ASP A 418 7.74 -25.60 22.57
N GLN A 419 8.27 -24.55 21.95
CA GLN A 419 9.21 -24.66 20.83
C GLN A 419 10.55 -25.29 21.29
N THR A 420 10.99 -24.96 22.50
CA THR A 420 12.28 -25.44 23.04
C THR A 420 12.31 -26.96 23.17
N THR A 421 11.18 -27.56 23.54
CA THR A 421 11.05 -29.01 23.75
C THR A 421 10.36 -29.73 22.59
N GLY A 422 9.73 -28.99 21.67
CA GLY A 422 8.88 -29.53 20.60
C GLY A 422 7.60 -30.18 21.14
N THR A 423 7.13 -29.78 22.33
CA THR A 423 5.95 -30.40 22.96
C THR A 423 4.69 -29.60 22.69
N GLN A 424 3.59 -30.32 22.47
CA GLN A 424 2.25 -29.75 22.28
C GLN A 424 1.29 -30.31 23.31
N LEU A 425 0.58 -29.42 23.99
CA LEU A 425 -0.37 -29.77 25.03
C LEU A 425 -1.75 -29.20 24.70
N PRO A 426 -2.82 -30.00 24.72
CA PRO A 426 -4.14 -29.49 24.37
C PRO A 426 -4.60 -28.46 25.41
N ILE A 427 -5.34 -27.45 24.98
CA ILE A 427 -6.07 -26.50 25.82
C ILE A 427 -7.56 -26.63 25.53
N GLU A 428 -7.96 -26.57 24.26
CA GLU A 428 -9.32 -26.79 23.80
C GLU A 428 -9.32 -27.90 22.75
N ARG A 429 -10.25 -28.84 22.89
CA ARG A 429 -10.31 -29.98 21.97
C ARG A 429 -10.82 -29.53 20.60
N PRO A 430 -10.29 -30.11 19.51
CA PRO A 430 -10.84 -29.91 18.17
C PRO A 430 -12.28 -30.43 18.07
N VAL A 431 -13.10 -29.76 17.28
CA VAL A 431 -14.51 -30.10 17.00
C VAL A 431 -14.71 -30.07 15.48
N GLU A 432 -15.30 -31.12 14.90
CA GLU A 432 -15.58 -31.18 13.46
C GLU A 432 -16.43 -29.99 13.00
N GLY A 433 -16.14 -29.48 11.80
CA GLY A 433 -16.82 -28.31 11.24
C GLY A 433 -16.54 -27.01 12.00
N GLN A 434 -15.55 -26.97 12.88
CA GLN A 434 -15.13 -25.75 13.59
C GLN A 434 -13.63 -25.55 13.53
N GLN A 435 -13.23 -24.28 13.61
CA GLN A 435 -11.85 -23.85 13.78
C GLN A 435 -11.69 -22.97 15.01
N ILE A 436 -10.45 -22.92 15.51
CA ILE A 436 -10.00 -21.87 16.43
C ILE A 436 -9.31 -20.80 15.58
N ASP A 437 -10.02 -19.70 15.34
CA ASP A 437 -9.59 -18.63 14.43
C ASP A 437 -8.55 -17.70 15.07
N GLU A 438 -8.64 -17.51 16.38
CA GLU A 438 -7.73 -16.66 17.15
C GLU A 438 -7.71 -17.07 18.62
N ALA A 439 -6.58 -16.86 19.30
CA ALA A 439 -6.47 -17.07 20.74
C ALA A 439 -5.40 -16.15 21.34
N VAL A 440 -5.67 -15.61 22.53
CA VAL A 440 -4.75 -14.73 23.28
C VAL A 440 -4.72 -15.10 24.75
N LEU A 441 -3.55 -14.93 25.38
CA LEU A 441 -3.39 -15.09 26.82
C LEU A 441 -3.72 -13.77 27.53
N MET A 442 -4.67 -13.83 28.48
CA MET A 442 -5.01 -12.70 29.34
C MET A 442 -4.02 -12.61 30.50
N THR A 443 -2.87 -12.01 30.22
CA THR A 443 -1.79 -11.83 31.20
C THR A 443 -1.38 -10.38 31.32
N ARG A 444 -0.83 -10.02 32.47
CA ARG A 444 -0.23 -8.70 32.67
C ARG A 444 1.06 -8.60 31.86
N ARG A 445 1.20 -7.51 31.12
CA ARG A 445 2.37 -7.16 30.31
C ARG A 445 2.93 -5.80 30.75
N PRO A 446 4.20 -5.50 30.46
CA PRO A 446 4.72 -4.14 30.60
C PRO A 446 3.91 -3.17 29.74
N VAL A 447 3.55 -2.01 30.29
CA VAL A 447 2.94 -0.92 29.51
C VAL A 447 4.02 -0.35 28.58
N PRO A 448 3.75 -0.19 27.28
CA PRO A 448 4.66 0.44 26.34
C PRO A 448 5.03 1.87 26.73
N THR A 449 6.08 2.37 26.07
CA THR A 449 6.45 3.77 26.18
C THR A 449 5.33 4.66 25.64
N TYR A 450 4.89 5.64 26.42
CA TYR A 450 3.95 6.65 25.93
C TYR A 450 4.67 7.62 24.99
N ILE A 451 4.17 7.75 23.76
CA ILE A 451 4.60 8.76 22.79
C ILE A 451 3.55 9.88 22.79
N PRO A 452 3.85 11.07 23.36
CA PRO A 452 2.92 12.20 23.28
C PRO A 452 2.81 12.69 21.84
N PRO A 453 1.66 13.30 21.46
CA PRO A 453 1.54 14.00 20.19
C PRO A 453 2.64 15.03 20.01
N ALA A 454 3.12 15.20 18.78
CA ALA A 454 4.14 16.18 18.46
C ALA A 454 3.71 17.61 18.89
N THR A 455 4.53 18.27 19.70
CA THR A 455 4.33 19.70 20.00
C THR A 455 5.06 20.52 18.95
N LEU A 456 4.28 21.26 18.15
CA LEU A 456 4.80 22.10 17.08
C LEU A 456 5.08 23.52 17.58
N PHE A 457 6.06 24.18 16.95
CA PHE A 457 6.42 25.57 17.24
C PHE A 457 6.79 26.29 15.94
N ASP A 458 6.65 27.61 15.93
CA ASP A 458 7.14 28.51 14.89
C ASP A 458 6.71 28.09 13.46
N GLU A 459 7.67 27.79 12.57
CA GLU A 459 7.42 27.41 11.17
C GLU A 459 6.58 26.13 11.07
N ALA A 460 6.85 25.12 11.92
CA ALA A 460 6.12 23.85 11.89
C ALA A 460 4.65 24.00 12.33
N GLU A 461 4.38 24.85 13.32
CA GLU A 461 3.02 25.19 13.77
C GLU A 461 2.26 25.92 12.65
N THR A 462 2.91 26.91 12.01
CA THR A 462 2.31 27.66 10.90
C THR A 462 2.00 26.75 9.71
N LEU A 463 2.90 25.83 9.37
CA LEU A 463 2.67 24.86 8.29
C LEU A 463 1.51 23.92 8.63
N ALA A 464 1.44 23.44 9.87
CA ALA A 464 0.35 22.57 10.31
C ALA A 464 -1.02 23.26 10.24
N GLU A 465 -1.12 24.51 10.69
CA GLU A 465 -2.36 25.31 10.62
C GLU A 465 -2.84 25.51 9.17
N ASN A 466 -1.92 25.50 8.20
CA ASN A 466 -2.21 25.63 6.77
C ASN A 466 -2.34 24.28 6.04
N GLY A 467 -2.31 23.16 6.77
CA GLY A 467 -2.48 21.82 6.22
C GLY A 467 -1.27 21.29 5.45
N TYR A 468 -0.05 21.68 5.84
CA TYR A 468 1.19 21.25 5.20
C TYR A 468 2.09 20.43 6.13
N GLY A 469 2.79 19.45 5.55
CA GLY A 469 4.02 18.86 6.08
C GLY A 469 5.22 19.26 5.20
N VAL A 470 6.42 18.80 5.54
CA VAL A 470 7.65 19.10 4.78
C VAL A 470 8.29 17.80 4.30
N VAL A 471 8.64 17.76 3.00
CA VAL A 471 9.54 16.75 2.45
C VAL A 471 10.92 17.36 2.32
N HIS A 472 11.93 16.70 2.89
CA HIS A 472 13.33 17.04 2.77
C HIS A 472 14.09 15.89 2.09
N ILE A 473 14.63 16.11 0.90
CA ILE A 473 15.50 15.17 0.21
C ILE A 473 16.92 15.73 0.25
N GLN A 474 17.88 15.02 0.84
CA GLN A 474 19.26 15.54 0.96
C GLN A 474 19.92 15.73 -0.41
N SER A 475 19.72 14.80 -1.35
CA SER A 475 20.03 15.04 -2.76
C SER A 475 19.28 14.06 -3.68
N VAL A 476 18.62 14.57 -4.72
CA VAL A 476 18.04 13.73 -5.79
C VAL A 476 19.10 13.07 -6.68
N TYR A 477 20.37 13.49 -6.57
CA TYR A 477 21.49 12.85 -7.25
C TYR A 477 22.06 11.66 -6.48
N ASP A 478 21.64 11.47 -5.23
CA ASP A 478 21.95 10.29 -4.45
C ASP A 478 20.98 9.17 -4.83
N LEU A 479 21.50 8.09 -5.41
CA LEU A 479 20.75 6.90 -5.79
C LEU A 479 21.32 5.69 -5.04
N ASP A 480 20.59 5.24 -4.03
CA ASP A 480 21.01 4.20 -3.06
C ASP A 480 22.41 4.47 -2.45
N GLY A 481 22.62 5.68 -1.91
CA GLY A 481 23.88 6.09 -1.25
C GLY A 481 25.04 6.32 -2.23
N ARG A 482 24.76 6.53 -3.51
CA ARG A 482 25.77 6.74 -4.56
C ARG A 482 25.48 8.02 -5.33
N ASP A 483 26.49 8.88 -5.40
CA ASP A 483 26.49 10.11 -6.20
C ASP A 483 26.44 9.79 -7.70
N GLN A 484 25.31 10.11 -8.35
CA GLN A 484 25.09 9.98 -9.79
C GLN A 484 25.26 11.31 -10.55
N ALA A 485 25.61 12.40 -9.86
CA ALA A 485 25.73 13.71 -10.48
C ALA A 485 26.93 13.72 -11.46
N PRO A 486 26.80 14.34 -12.66
CA PRO A 486 27.91 14.49 -13.59
C PRO A 486 29.10 15.23 -12.96
N GLY A 487 30.22 14.52 -12.77
CA GLY A 487 31.40 15.09 -12.09
C GLY A 487 31.26 15.26 -10.57
N GLY A 488 30.20 14.70 -9.98
CA GLY A 488 29.88 14.70 -8.54
C GLY A 488 29.05 15.90 -8.08
N ILE A 489 28.29 15.72 -6.99
CA ILE A 489 27.31 16.69 -6.49
C ILE A 489 27.95 18.06 -6.24
N ARG A 490 29.17 18.10 -5.67
CA ARG A 490 29.89 19.36 -5.42
C ARG A 490 30.30 20.11 -6.69
N THR A 491 30.42 19.41 -7.82
CA THR A 491 30.70 20.04 -9.11
C THR A 491 29.42 20.66 -9.67
N VAL A 492 28.32 19.93 -9.65
CA VAL A 492 27.00 20.42 -10.10
C VAL A 492 26.49 21.58 -9.23
N ALA A 493 26.80 21.57 -7.93
CA ALA A 493 26.46 22.63 -6.99
C ALA A 493 27.22 23.95 -7.20
N ASP A 494 28.34 23.94 -7.92
CA ASP A 494 29.19 25.11 -8.14
C ASP A 494 28.87 25.76 -9.50
N PRO A 495 28.20 26.93 -9.53
CA PRO A 495 27.76 27.57 -10.76
C PRO A 495 28.91 28.06 -11.66
N ALA A 496 30.15 28.15 -11.15
CA ALA A 496 31.30 28.46 -11.99
C ALA A 496 31.89 27.22 -12.69
N ARG A 497 31.41 26.02 -12.34
CA ARG A 497 31.87 24.73 -12.88
C ARG A 497 30.81 24.04 -13.71
N THR A 498 29.55 24.20 -13.35
CA THR A 498 28.38 23.70 -14.08
C THR A 498 27.43 24.86 -14.36
N ASP A 499 27.05 25.04 -15.62
CA ASP A 499 26.01 26.03 -15.96
C ASP A 499 24.70 25.63 -15.25
N PRO A 500 24.01 26.55 -14.57
CA PRO A 500 22.77 26.23 -13.86
C PRO A 500 21.69 25.57 -14.73
N THR A 501 21.72 25.78 -16.05
CA THR A 501 20.79 25.19 -17.03
C THR A 501 21.22 23.81 -17.54
N ASP A 502 22.47 23.41 -17.31
CA ASP A 502 23.00 22.09 -17.68
C ASP A 502 22.79 21.03 -16.57
N ARG A 503 22.13 21.39 -15.46
CA ARG A 503 21.89 20.49 -14.34
C ARG A 503 20.90 19.37 -14.74
N PRO A 504 21.16 18.10 -14.40
CA PRO A 504 20.27 17.00 -14.79
C PRO A 504 18.89 17.02 -14.11
N ALA A 505 18.80 17.58 -12.90
CA ALA A 505 17.55 17.74 -12.16
C ALA A 505 17.30 19.22 -11.88
N MET A 506 16.14 19.70 -12.29
CA MET A 506 15.73 21.11 -12.19
C MET A 506 14.52 21.29 -11.30
N PHE A 507 13.59 20.34 -11.34
CA PHE A 507 12.34 20.40 -10.58
C PHE A 507 12.01 19.06 -9.95
N VAL A 508 11.17 19.13 -8.92
CA VAL A 508 10.46 17.99 -8.37
C VAL A 508 8.97 18.24 -8.54
N ARG A 509 8.23 17.20 -8.91
CA ARG A 509 6.76 17.20 -9.01
C ARG A 509 6.18 16.22 -8.01
N PHE A 510 5.12 16.65 -7.34
CA PHE A 510 4.35 15.81 -6.41
C PHE A 510 3.01 15.43 -7.03
N GLU A 511 2.70 14.14 -7.01
CA GLU A 511 1.54 13.54 -7.67
C GLU A 511 0.68 12.83 -6.62
N LYS A 512 -0.63 13.09 -6.61
CA LYS A 512 -1.60 12.50 -5.69
C LYS A 512 -2.44 11.43 -6.43
N PRO A 513 -2.70 10.25 -5.84
CA PRO A 513 -3.70 9.33 -6.38
C PRO A 513 -5.10 9.90 -6.19
N VAL A 514 -5.97 9.70 -7.18
CA VAL A 514 -7.38 10.02 -7.04
C VAL A 514 -8.11 8.78 -6.57
N SER A 515 -8.68 8.89 -5.37
CA SER A 515 -9.55 7.88 -4.79
C SER A 515 -10.77 7.65 -5.67
N ILE A 516 -11.13 6.39 -5.85
CA ILE A 516 -12.27 5.96 -6.67
C ILE A 516 -13.42 5.58 -5.74
N PRO A 517 -14.63 6.13 -5.93
CA PRO A 517 -15.82 5.71 -5.18
C PRO A 517 -16.35 4.35 -5.66
N ASP A 518 -17.32 3.80 -4.93
CA ASP A 518 -18.19 2.74 -5.42
C ASP A 518 -19.14 3.20 -6.56
N ASP A 519 -19.79 2.22 -7.19
CA ASP A 519 -20.69 2.44 -8.31
C ASP A 519 -22.00 3.15 -7.90
N ASP A 520 -22.39 3.09 -6.62
CA ASP A 520 -23.58 3.79 -6.09
C ASP A 520 -23.36 5.31 -6.03
N VAL A 521 -22.14 5.73 -5.75
CA VAL A 521 -21.72 7.14 -5.79
C VAL A 521 -21.38 7.57 -7.21
N ARG A 522 -20.64 6.73 -7.96
CA ARG A 522 -20.27 7.02 -9.34
C ARG A 522 -19.92 5.75 -10.14
N ASP A 523 -20.86 5.32 -10.97
CA ASP A 523 -20.65 4.27 -11.97
C ASP A 523 -19.67 4.74 -13.07
N LEU A 524 -18.54 4.03 -13.20
CA LEU A 524 -17.44 4.36 -14.12
C LEU A 524 -17.15 3.20 -15.06
N ASP A 525 -17.49 3.37 -16.34
CA ASP A 525 -17.00 2.46 -17.38
C ASP A 525 -15.46 2.49 -17.49
N ASN A 526 -14.85 1.34 -17.80
CA ASN A 526 -13.40 1.22 -17.91
C ASN A 526 -12.80 2.15 -19.00
N ALA A 527 -13.57 2.59 -19.98
CA ALA A 527 -13.16 3.60 -20.95
C ALA A 527 -12.82 4.95 -20.29
N ALA A 528 -13.35 5.27 -19.11
CA ALA A 528 -13.01 6.49 -18.39
C ALA A 528 -11.52 6.57 -18.01
N PHE A 529 -10.89 5.42 -17.72
CA PHE A 529 -9.44 5.32 -17.52
C PHE A 529 -8.68 5.40 -18.85
N GLY A 530 -9.23 4.81 -19.91
CA GLY A 530 -8.65 4.87 -21.25
C GLY A 530 -7.82 3.63 -21.58
N ARG A 531 -6.57 3.80 -22.02
CA ARG A 531 -5.72 2.68 -22.48
C ARG A 531 -5.36 1.70 -21.36
N SER A 532 -5.23 2.18 -20.13
CA SER A 532 -4.82 1.34 -19.01
C SER A 532 -5.28 1.95 -17.69
N ALA A 533 -5.99 1.16 -16.88
CA ALA A 533 -6.34 1.49 -15.51
C ALA A 533 -5.20 1.22 -14.51
N ALA A 534 -4.07 0.65 -14.93
CA ALA A 534 -3.01 0.18 -14.04
C ALA A 534 -2.36 1.28 -13.18
N GLN A 535 -2.55 2.56 -13.51
CA GLN A 535 -2.04 3.69 -12.72
C GLN A 535 -3.15 4.43 -11.96
N SER A 536 -4.39 3.99 -12.15
CA SER A 536 -5.63 4.70 -11.81
C SER A 536 -5.58 6.18 -12.25
N MET A 537 -6.52 6.98 -11.74
CA MET A 537 -6.59 8.42 -11.93
C MET A 537 -5.61 9.13 -10.98
N ARG A 538 -4.95 10.20 -11.46
CA ARG A 538 -3.95 10.96 -10.69
C ARG A 538 -4.01 12.46 -10.94
N GLU A 539 -3.64 13.22 -9.93
CA GLU A 539 -3.57 14.69 -9.94
C GLU A 539 -2.16 15.16 -9.57
N ILE A 540 -1.82 16.41 -9.93
CA ILE A 540 -0.54 17.02 -9.51
C ILE A 540 -0.80 18.01 -8.38
N LEU A 541 -0.05 17.86 -7.28
CA LEU A 541 -0.07 18.76 -6.13
C LEU A 541 0.76 20.03 -6.37
N GLY A 542 1.73 19.95 -7.28
CA GLY A 542 2.53 21.08 -7.74
C GLY A 542 4.01 20.75 -7.90
N TYR A 543 4.79 21.80 -8.06
CA TYR A 543 6.21 21.79 -8.41
C TYR A 543 7.05 22.55 -7.40
N ALA A 544 8.29 22.13 -7.22
CA ALA A 544 9.32 22.91 -6.52
C ALA A 544 10.67 22.82 -7.24
N PRO A 545 11.54 23.83 -7.08
CA PRO A 545 12.89 23.77 -7.63
C PRO A 545 13.71 22.70 -6.90
N VAL A 546 14.60 22.04 -7.64
CA VAL A 546 15.71 21.26 -7.09
C VAL A 546 16.91 22.20 -6.97
N GLU A 547 17.50 22.30 -5.78
CA GLU A 547 18.65 23.17 -5.55
C GLU A 547 19.92 22.62 -6.24
N PRO A 548 20.98 23.42 -6.46
CA PRO A 548 22.14 22.99 -7.28
C PRO A 548 22.86 21.72 -6.81
N ASP A 549 22.89 21.45 -5.51
CA ASP A 549 23.43 20.19 -4.95
C ASP A 549 22.43 19.01 -5.00
N GLY A 550 21.27 19.19 -5.63
CA GLY A 550 20.20 18.22 -5.73
C GLY A 550 19.27 18.18 -4.53
N SER A 551 19.50 18.99 -3.50
CA SER A 551 18.65 19.00 -2.31
C SER A 551 17.28 19.63 -2.59
N VAL A 552 16.26 19.16 -1.87
CA VAL A 552 14.89 19.65 -1.93
C VAL A 552 14.37 19.77 -0.51
N ARG A 553 13.80 20.92 -0.14
CA ARG A 553 13.04 21.08 1.12
C ARG A 553 11.81 21.91 0.85
N VAL A 554 10.64 21.26 0.86
CA VAL A 554 9.40 21.82 0.34
C VAL A 554 8.19 21.44 1.20
N ALA A 555 7.29 22.39 1.40
CA ALA A 555 6.00 22.19 2.04
C ALA A 555 5.02 21.50 1.06
N VAL A 556 4.42 20.39 1.48
CA VAL A 556 3.47 19.59 0.68
C VAL A 556 2.19 19.36 1.47
N PRO A 557 1.02 19.24 0.82
CA PRO A 557 -0.24 18.98 1.50
C PRO A 557 -0.14 17.77 2.44
N ALA A 558 -0.55 17.95 3.69
CA ALA A 558 -0.60 16.89 4.68
C ALA A 558 -1.89 16.06 4.54
N ASN A 559 -1.93 14.91 5.20
CA ASN A 559 -3.09 14.01 5.25
C ASN A 559 -3.57 13.52 3.87
N VAL A 560 -2.67 13.51 2.88
CA VAL A 560 -2.91 12.93 1.56
C VAL A 560 -1.76 12.00 1.18
N ALA A 561 -2.08 10.94 0.44
CA ALA A 561 -1.08 10.12 -0.23
C ALA A 561 -0.43 10.90 -1.37
N PHE A 562 0.88 10.74 -1.58
CA PHE A 562 1.58 11.31 -2.73
C PHE A 562 2.79 10.49 -3.18
N ALA A 563 3.19 10.70 -4.43
CA ALA A 563 4.40 10.19 -5.06
C ALA A 563 5.25 11.35 -5.62
N ILE A 564 6.52 11.07 -5.92
CA ILE A 564 7.51 12.09 -6.30
C ILE A 564 8.11 11.76 -7.68
N SER A 565 8.22 12.78 -8.54
CA SER A 565 8.88 12.71 -9.85
C SER A 565 9.97 13.78 -9.95
N VAL A 566 11.21 13.39 -10.24
CA VAL A 566 12.32 14.32 -10.52
C VAL A 566 12.30 14.68 -12.01
N LEU A 567 12.41 15.96 -12.33
CA LEU A 567 12.25 16.49 -13.68
C LEU A 567 13.51 17.21 -14.18
N ASP A 568 13.74 17.14 -15.48
CA ASP A 568 14.81 17.87 -16.18
C ASP A 568 14.43 19.32 -16.51
N ALA A 569 15.31 20.03 -17.21
CA ALA A 569 15.10 21.41 -17.67
C ALA A 569 13.93 21.56 -18.66
N ASN A 570 13.41 20.48 -19.24
CA ASN A 570 12.24 20.48 -20.12
C ASN A 570 10.94 20.12 -19.36
N GLY A 571 11.00 19.95 -18.03
CA GLY A 571 9.87 19.52 -17.22
C GLY A 571 9.51 18.04 -17.42
N GLN A 572 10.42 17.22 -17.97
CA GLN A 572 10.17 15.79 -18.22
C GLN A 572 10.73 14.94 -17.09
N ARG A 573 9.98 13.91 -16.66
CA ARG A 573 10.45 12.95 -15.65
C ARG A 573 11.71 12.22 -16.11
N THR A 574 12.74 12.23 -15.26
CA THR A 574 14.06 11.66 -15.56
C THR A 574 14.19 10.20 -15.14
N SER A 575 13.35 9.71 -14.23
CA SER A 575 13.38 8.36 -13.68
C SER A 575 12.15 7.52 -14.06
N ALA A 576 12.14 6.26 -13.59
CA ALA A 576 10.90 5.49 -13.51
C ALA A 576 9.91 6.18 -12.55
N ARG A 577 8.62 5.91 -12.73
CA ARG A 577 7.56 6.43 -11.84
C ARG A 577 7.76 5.88 -10.43
N HIS A 578 7.58 6.73 -9.42
CA HIS A 578 7.55 6.31 -8.03
C HIS A 578 6.24 5.56 -7.74
N GLN A 579 6.33 4.26 -7.47
CA GLN A 579 5.19 3.36 -7.22
C GLN A 579 5.09 3.01 -5.74
N ASN A 580 4.95 4.06 -4.93
CA ASN A 580 4.73 3.95 -3.49
C ASN A 580 4.05 5.23 -2.99
N TRP A 581 3.12 5.10 -2.06
CA TRP A 581 2.42 6.23 -1.46
C TRP A 581 3.13 6.69 -0.17
N LEU A 582 3.66 7.91 -0.21
CA LEU A 582 4.10 8.63 0.97
C LEU A 582 2.94 9.42 1.55
N GLN A 583 3.02 9.78 2.82
CA GLN A 583 2.06 10.68 3.49
C GLN A 583 2.80 11.45 4.58
N LEU A 584 2.21 12.56 5.03
CA LEU A 584 2.68 13.34 6.16
C LEU A 584 1.50 13.81 6.99
N ARG A 585 1.71 13.96 8.29
CA ARG A 585 0.82 14.70 9.19
C ARG A 585 1.13 16.21 9.13
N PRO A 586 0.17 17.07 9.49
CA PRO A 586 0.40 18.52 9.54
C PRO A 586 1.60 18.87 10.44
N GLY A 587 2.54 19.67 9.92
CA GLY A 587 3.77 20.09 10.61
C GLY A 587 4.88 19.03 10.67
N GLU A 588 4.64 17.82 10.17
CA GLU A 588 5.66 16.76 10.11
C GLU A 588 6.74 17.08 9.08
N THR A 589 7.98 16.67 9.35
CA THR A 589 9.05 16.63 8.33
C THR A 589 9.46 15.20 8.05
N LEU A 590 9.34 14.76 6.81
CA LEU A 590 9.91 13.51 6.32
C LEU A 590 11.22 13.79 5.61
N GLU A 591 12.27 13.12 6.07
CA GLU A 591 13.60 13.21 5.49
C GLU A 591 13.95 11.96 4.68
N CYS A 592 14.37 12.17 3.44
CA CYS A 592 14.91 11.17 2.54
C CYS A 592 16.39 11.49 2.27
N GLN A 593 17.26 10.49 2.37
CA GLN A 593 18.68 10.69 2.05
C GLN A 593 18.89 10.89 0.54
N GLY A 594 18.15 10.14 -0.27
CA GLY A 594 18.21 10.21 -1.73
C GLY A 594 17.02 9.50 -2.37
N CYS A 595 17.15 9.19 -3.66
CA CYS A 595 16.18 8.42 -4.42
C CYS A 595 16.54 6.93 -4.45
N HIS A 596 15.53 6.06 -4.54
CA HIS A 596 15.75 4.62 -4.68
C HIS A 596 15.85 4.18 -6.15
N ASN A 597 16.69 3.18 -6.43
CA ASN A 597 16.64 2.47 -7.70
C ASN A 597 15.68 1.28 -7.59
N PRO A 598 14.56 1.23 -8.34
CA PRO A 598 13.59 0.13 -8.22
C PRO A 598 14.13 -1.25 -8.63
N ASN A 599 15.32 -1.32 -9.24
CA ASN A 599 16.02 -2.57 -9.57
C ASN A 599 17.13 -2.92 -8.56
N SER A 600 17.12 -2.28 -7.40
CA SER A 600 18.06 -2.48 -6.31
C SER A 600 17.32 -3.00 -5.11
N ASP A 601 17.89 -4.02 -4.47
CA ASP A 601 17.38 -4.56 -3.20
C ASP A 601 18.00 -3.81 -2.01
N ALA A 602 18.68 -2.67 -2.22
CA ALA A 602 19.21 -1.89 -1.11
C ALA A 602 18.07 -1.43 -0.19
N PRO A 603 18.23 -1.50 1.16
CA PRO A 603 17.17 -1.06 2.06
C PRO A 603 16.83 0.41 1.81
N HIS A 604 15.53 0.71 1.77
CA HIS A 604 15.01 2.06 1.56
C HIS A 604 13.68 2.24 2.31
N GLY A 605 13.31 3.48 2.63
CA GLY A 605 12.03 3.81 3.26
C GLY A 605 11.95 3.53 4.77
N ARG A 606 13.04 3.04 5.37
CA ARG A 606 13.17 2.82 6.82
C ARG A 606 14.30 3.69 7.41
N PRO A 607 13.99 4.65 8.31
CA PRO A 607 15.00 5.43 8.99
C PRO A 607 16.03 4.55 9.71
N GLY A 608 17.32 4.81 9.48
CA GLY A 608 18.41 4.02 10.05
C GLY A 608 18.72 2.71 9.33
N ALA A 609 18.01 2.39 8.25
CA ALA A 609 18.35 1.31 7.33
C ALA A 609 18.83 1.87 5.99
N GLY A 610 19.63 1.08 5.28
CA GLY A 610 20.11 1.39 3.94
C GLY A 610 21.50 2.02 3.94
N PRO A 611 22.03 2.28 2.72
CA PRO A 611 23.30 2.96 2.58
C PRO A 611 23.19 4.40 3.09
N GLY A 612 24.22 4.89 3.77
CA GLY A 612 24.26 6.28 4.20
C GLY A 612 24.32 7.24 3.01
N ALA A 613 23.88 8.48 3.22
CA ALA A 613 23.85 9.52 2.20
C ALA A 613 25.19 9.70 1.47
N ALA A 614 25.13 9.90 0.17
CA ALA A 614 26.26 10.26 -0.68
C ALA A 614 26.71 11.71 -0.46
N TYR A 615 25.84 12.56 0.10
CA TYR A 615 26.09 13.98 0.27
C TYR A 615 25.56 14.53 1.61
N TYR A 616 26.48 14.98 2.46
CA TYR A 616 26.20 15.53 3.79
C TYR A 616 26.24 17.06 3.84
N GLY A 617 25.95 17.73 2.73
CA GLY A 617 25.93 19.21 2.68
C GLY A 617 27.30 19.89 2.75
N SER A 618 27.29 21.11 3.31
CA SER A 618 28.43 22.01 3.41
C SER A 618 29.51 21.48 4.36
N LEU A 619 30.77 21.53 3.93
CA LEU A 619 31.93 21.13 4.76
C LEU A 619 32.40 22.21 5.73
N THR A 620 31.85 23.42 5.64
CA THR A 620 32.27 24.58 6.42
C THR A 620 31.07 25.43 6.80
N GLY A 621 31.04 25.96 8.03
CA GLY A 621 29.99 26.89 8.46
C GLY A 621 30.42 28.36 8.33
N GLY A 622 29.44 29.24 8.10
CA GLY A 622 29.62 30.69 8.17
C GLY A 622 30.16 31.34 6.89
N ILE A 623 30.20 30.59 5.78
CA ILE A 623 30.48 31.11 4.43
C ILE A 623 29.47 30.56 3.42
N PRO A 624 29.22 31.26 2.29
CA PRO A 624 28.43 30.70 1.19
C PRO A 624 29.07 29.46 0.57
N PHE A 625 28.27 28.69 -0.17
CA PHE A 625 28.79 27.65 -1.06
C PHE A 625 29.73 28.26 -2.12
N PRO A 626 30.65 27.47 -2.72
CA PRO A 626 31.58 27.97 -3.72
C PRO A 626 30.87 28.69 -4.86
N ASN A 627 31.28 29.93 -5.12
CA ASN A 627 30.77 30.78 -6.21
C ASN A 627 29.27 31.09 -6.16
N THR A 628 28.62 30.90 -5.01
CA THR A 628 27.20 31.22 -4.82
C THR A 628 26.96 32.59 -4.21
N GLU A 629 25.70 33.03 -4.21
CA GLU A 629 25.23 34.29 -3.67
C GLU A 629 25.72 34.54 -2.25
N THR A 630 26.22 35.75 -2.01
CA THR A 630 26.92 36.06 -0.74
C THR A 630 26.01 36.12 0.48
N ALA A 631 24.69 36.27 0.27
CA ALA A 631 23.69 36.27 1.33
C ALA A 631 23.32 34.84 1.81
N LEU A 632 23.51 33.82 0.96
CA LEU A 632 23.19 32.43 1.25
C LEU A 632 24.37 31.76 1.97
N VAL A 633 24.57 32.16 3.23
CA VAL A 633 25.64 31.64 4.09
C VAL A 633 25.22 30.30 4.67
N ALA A 634 25.96 29.23 4.37
CA ALA A 634 25.66 27.88 4.86
C ALA A 634 26.15 27.65 6.30
N ALA A 635 25.41 26.88 7.09
CA ALA A 635 25.94 26.26 8.29
C ALA A 635 26.69 24.95 7.95
N LEU A 636 27.51 24.47 8.88
CA LEU A 636 28.21 23.20 8.70
C LEU A 636 27.19 22.06 8.62
N GLY A 637 27.25 21.24 7.57
CA GLY A 637 26.35 20.12 7.33
C GLY A 637 25.06 20.46 6.59
N GLU A 638 24.72 21.74 6.39
CA GLU A 638 23.51 22.11 5.67
C GLU A 638 23.65 21.80 4.17
N THR A 639 22.58 21.26 3.59
CA THR A 639 22.33 21.27 2.15
C THR A 639 21.98 22.68 1.67
N MET A 640 21.97 22.89 0.35
CA MET A 640 21.52 24.16 -0.24
C MET A 640 20.04 24.44 0.08
N ALA A 641 19.16 23.43 0.08
CA ALA A 641 17.75 23.58 0.43
C ALA A 641 17.52 23.93 1.90
N GLU A 642 18.31 23.38 2.83
CA GLU A 642 18.27 23.79 4.24
C GLU A 642 18.78 25.22 4.42
N THR A 643 19.87 25.58 3.74
CA THR A 643 20.42 26.95 3.76
C THR A 643 19.39 27.96 3.25
N TRP A 644 18.69 27.61 2.15
CA TRP A 644 17.59 28.39 1.61
C TRP A 644 16.47 28.54 2.64
N SER A 645 15.98 27.41 3.16
CA SER A 645 14.87 27.36 4.09
C SER A 645 15.12 28.20 5.35
N ARG A 646 16.31 28.09 5.93
CA ARG A 646 16.67 28.90 7.11
C ARG A 646 16.74 30.40 6.81
N THR A 647 17.03 30.78 5.57
CA THR A 647 17.22 32.17 5.17
C THR A 647 15.92 32.84 4.73
N TYR A 648 15.06 32.10 4.02
CA TYR A 648 13.87 32.63 3.35
C TYR A 648 12.56 31.91 3.69
N GLY A 649 12.59 30.83 4.48
CA GLY A 649 11.46 29.93 4.73
C GLY A 649 11.42 28.75 3.77
N VAL A 650 10.66 27.72 4.13
CA VAL A 650 10.45 26.52 3.29
C VAL A 650 9.89 26.91 1.92
N ARG A 651 10.33 26.25 0.84
CA ARG A 651 9.68 26.39 -0.46
C ARG A 651 8.25 25.85 -0.40
N GLU A 652 7.32 26.47 -1.09
CA GLU A 652 5.96 25.96 -1.27
C GLU A 652 5.80 25.43 -2.70
N LEU A 653 4.94 24.41 -2.86
CA LEU A 653 4.58 23.93 -4.19
C LEU A 653 3.91 25.04 -5.00
N GLN A 654 4.21 25.08 -6.30
CA GLN A 654 3.63 26.01 -7.27
C GLN A 654 2.91 25.24 -8.39
N PRO A 655 1.93 25.85 -9.09
CA PRO A 655 1.29 25.21 -10.26
C PRO A 655 2.27 24.98 -11.41
N ASP A 656 3.27 25.85 -11.51
CA ASP A 656 4.18 25.93 -12.64
C ASP A 656 5.58 25.50 -12.22
N ALA A 657 6.30 24.85 -13.15
CA ALA A 657 7.72 24.60 -12.99
C ALA A 657 8.48 25.89 -13.37
N VAL A 658 9.02 26.57 -12.36
CA VAL A 658 9.69 27.87 -12.49
C VAL A 658 11.16 27.73 -12.10
N PHE A 659 12.05 28.07 -13.03
CA PHE A 659 13.49 28.16 -12.77
C PHE A 659 13.91 29.63 -12.63
N GLU A 660 14.48 29.94 -11.47
CA GLU A 660 15.23 31.17 -11.22
C GLU A 660 16.65 30.83 -10.73
N ASP A 661 17.65 31.57 -11.22
CA ASP A 661 19.02 31.39 -10.76
C ASP A 661 19.25 32.12 -9.43
N ASP A 662 18.76 31.49 -8.37
CA ASP A 662 18.83 31.96 -6.99
C ASP A 662 20.24 31.89 -6.39
N TRP A 663 21.11 31.06 -6.96
CA TRP A 663 22.38 30.68 -6.33
C TRP A 663 23.60 31.32 -6.93
N THR A 664 23.64 31.61 -8.23
CA THR A 664 24.86 32.10 -8.87
C THR A 664 25.28 33.46 -8.35
N ASN A 665 26.54 33.62 -7.97
CA ASN A 665 27.11 34.93 -7.67
C ASN A 665 27.41 35.70 -8.97
N PRO A 666 26.68 36.78 -9.30
CA PRO A 666 26.88 37.53 -10.54
C PRO A 666 28.25 38.22 -10.63
N ALA A 667 28.97 38.36 -9.51
CA ALA A 667 30.33 38.89 -9.49
C ALA A 667 31.39 37.87 -9.96
N VAL A 668 31.05 36.57 -10.00
CA VAL A 668 31.95 35.49 -10.44
C VAL A 668 31.61 35.06 -11.86
N VAL A 669 30.35 34.68 -12.10
CA VAL A 669 29.80 34.31 -13.42
C VAL A 669 28.40 34.92 -13.58
N PRO A 670 27.94 35.27 -14.80
CA PRO A 670 26.58 35.77 -15.00
C PRO A 670 25.52 34.76 -14.57
N LYS A 671 24.40 35.25 -14.02
CA LYS A 671 23.23 34.41 -13.74
C LYS A 671 22.65 33.82 -15.02
N ALA A 672 22.19 32.57 -14.93
CA ALA A 672 21.41 31.94 -15.98
C ALA A 672 20.08 32.67 -16.23
N THR A 673 19.53 32.51 -17.43
CA THR A 673 18.23 33.11 -17.78
C THR A 673 17.12 32.30 -17.14
N SER A 674 16.24 32.97 -16.38
CA SER A 674 15.04 32.36 -15.81
C SER A 674 14.08 31.91 -16.90
N PHE A 675 13.36 30.84 -16.64
CA PHE A 675 12.28 30.35 -17.50
C PHE A 675 11.20 29.67 -16.67
N SER A 676 9.99 29.58 -17.22
CA SER A 676 8.86 28.92 -16.58
C SER A 676 8.03 28.19 -17.61
N PHE A 677 7.32 27.16 -17.16
CA PHE A 677 6.32 26.46 -17.96
C PHE A 677 4.93 26.71 -17.36
N ALA A 678 4.39 27.89 -17.66
CA ALA A 678 3.19 28.37 -17.01
C ALA A 678 1.92 27.90 -17.72
N TYR A 679 0.91 27.45 -16.96
CA TYR A 679 -0.39 27.17 -17.55
C TYR A 679 -1.09 28.41 -18.11
N ALA A 680 -0.71 29.61 -17.64
CA ALA A 680 -1.19 30.88 -18.18
C ALA A 680 -0.73 31.15 -19.63
N ASP A 681 0.30 30.44 -20.11
CA ASP A 681 0.79 30.55 -21.49
C ASP A 681 0.04 29.65 -22.47
N LEU A 682 -0.87 28.79 -21.99
CA LEU A 682 -1.73 27.96 -22.84
C LEU A 682 -2.78 28.79 -23.56
N GLN A 683 -3.05 28.46 -24.82
CA GLN A 683 -4.18 28.99 -25.58
C GLN A 683 -5.40 28.05 -25.57
N THR A 684 -5.22 26.85 -25.03
CA THR A 684 -6.25 25.84 -24.78
C THR A 684 -6.70 25.89 -23.31
N PRO A 685 -7.76 25.15 -22.91
CA PRO A 685 -8.22 25.13 -21.53
C PRO A 685 -7.12 24.79 -20.53
N SER A 686 -7.06 25.56 -19.44
CA SER A 686 -6.08 25.36 -18.37
C SER A 686 -6.52 24.22 -17.44
N PRO A 687 -5.58 23.34 -17.00
CA PRO A 687 -5.88 22.21 -16.11
C PRO A 687 -5.97 22.60 -14.62
N ILE A 688 -6.01 23.89 -14.29
CA ILE A 688 -6.17 24.41 -12.93
C ILE A 688 -7.40 25.31 -12.85
N SER A 689 -8.05 25.32 -11.69
CA SER A 689 -9.21 26.19 -11.46
C SER A 689 -8.81 27.68 -11.44
N PRO A 690 -9.72 28.61 -11.77
CA PRO A 690 -9.44 30.05 -11.65
C PRO A 690 -9.07 30.50 -10.23
N ALA A 691 -9.56 29.81 -9.20
CA ALA A 691 -9.18 30.07 -7.81
C ALA A 691 -7.71 29.72 -7.57
N CYS A 692 -7.28 28.55 -8.03
CA CYS A 692 -5.89 28.10 -7.91
C CYS A 692 -4.91 28.89 -8.79
N ALA A 693 -5.38 29.41 -9.93
CA ALA A 693 -4.59 30.35 -10.73
C ALA A 693 -4.39 31.71 -10.03
N ALA A 694 -5.29 32.10 -9.13
CA ALA A 694 -5.19 33.34 -8.36
C ALA A 694 -4.36 33.17 -7.07
N GLU A 695 -4.53 32.05 -6.38
CA GLU A 695 -3.85 31.72 -5.13
C GLU A 695 -3.67 30.20 -5.02
N TRP A 696 -2.41 29.75 -5.03
CA TRP A 696 -2.10 28.34 -4.84
C TRP A 696 -2.11 27.97 -3.35
N SER A 697 -2.73 26.84 -3.01
CA SER A 697 -2.88 26.38 -1.62
C SER A 697 -2.85 24.85 -1.53
N SER A 698 -2.94 24.31 -0.30
CA SER A 698 -2.97 22.86 -0.04
C SER A 698 -4.17 22.14 -0.66
N LEU A 699 -5.20 22.89 -1.06
CA LEU A 699 -6.42 22.40 -1.73
C LEU A 699 -6.31 22.40 -3.25
N CYS A 700 -5.27 23.01 -3.82
CA CYS A 700 -5.13 23.13 -5.26
C CYS A 700 -4.60 21.87 -5.93
N ARG A 701 -5.22 21.51 -7.06
CA ARG A 701 -4.85 20.36 -7.88
C ARG A 701 -4.74 20.78 -9.33
N VAL A 702 -3.78 20.18 -10.04
CA VAL A 702 -3.82 20.13 -11.50
C VAL A 702 -4.51 18.83 -11.91
N VAL A 703 -5.58 18.95 -12.70
CA VAL A 703 -6.35 17.81 -13.22
C VAL A 703 -6.24 17.81 -14.75
N ILE A 704 -5.67 16.75 -15.33
CA ILE A 704 -5.44 16.67 -16.78
C ILE A 704 -6.24 15.54 -17.40
N ASN A 705 -7.46 15.86 -17.84
CA ASN A 705 -8.26 14.98 -18.68
C ASN A 705 -7.88 15.15 -20.16
N TYR A 706 -7.90 14.06 -20.94
CA TYR A 706 -7.52 14.07 -22.35
C TYR A 706 -8.44 14.97 -23.17
N GLU A 707 -9.75 14.77 -23.08
CA GLU A 707 -10.75 15.51 -23.86
C GLU A 707 -10.66 17.03 -23.61
N GLN A 708 -10.56 17.43 -22.35
CA GLN A 708 -10.62 18.84 -21.97
C GLN A 708 -9.29 19.58 -22.20
N HIS A 709 -8.14 18.91 -22.05
CA HIS A 709 -6.85 19.61 -21.99
C HIS A 709 -5.86 19.20 -23.08
N ILE A 710 -5.88 17.94 -23.53
CA ILE A 710 -4.93 17.43 -24.53
C ILE A 710 -5.49 17.50 -25.94
N HIS A 711 -6.71 17.00 -26.15
CA HIS A 711 -7.36 17.00 -27.47
C HIS A 711 -7.43 18.39 -28.13
N PRO A 712 -7.75 19.49 -27.42
CA PRO A 712 -7.83 20.82 -28.04
C PRO A 712 -6.49 21.33 -28.61
N LEU A 713 -5.36 20.75 -28.19
CA LEU A 713 -4.04 21.12 -28.72
C LEU A 713 -3.95 20.85 -30.22
N TRP A 714 -4.60 19.79 -30.71
CA TRP A 714 -4.47 19.33 -32.08
C TRP A 714 -5.18 20.26 -33.08
N GLY A 715 -6.33 20.81 -32.69
CA GLY A 715 -7.13 21.73 -33.50
C GLY A 715 -6.82 23.22 -33.28
N LEU A 716 -5.90 23.57 -32.37
CA LEU A 716 -5.52 24.98 -32.14
C LEU A 716 -4.92 25.60 -33.41
N ASP A 717 -5.51 26.70 -33.87
CA ASP A 717 -5.09 27.46 -35.06
C ASP A 717 -3.67 28.01 -34.87
N ARG A 718 -2.76 27.55 -35.74
CA ARG A 718 -1.35 27.98 -35.77
C ARG A 718 -0.98 28.51 -37.16
N THR A 719 -1.92 29.17 -37.82
CA THR A 719 -1.66 29.84 -39.10
C THR A 719 -0.80 31.08 -38.91
N ILE A 720 0.24 31.22 -39.74
CA ILE A 720 1.01 32.44 -39.87
C ILE A 720 0.47 33.18 -41.09
N THR A 721 0.08 34.44 -40.92
CA THR A 721 -0.40 35.29 -42.02
C THR A 721 0.57 36.40 -42.39
N ASP A 722 0.56 36.81 -43.66
CA ASP A 722 1.23 38.03 -44.10
C ASP A 722 0.53 39.31 -43.58
N GLY A 723 1.11 40.47 -43.88
CA GLY A 723 0.58 41.78 -43.46
C GLY A 723 -0.78 42.18 -44.08
N VAL A 724 -1.37 41.33 -44.94
CA VAL A 724 -2.72 41.51 -45.50
C VAL A 724 -3.68 40.36 -45.16
N GLY A 725 -3.27 39.43 -44.29
CA GLY A 725 -4.11 38.33 -43.77
C GLY A 725 -4.10 37.05 -44.63
N THR A 726 -3.17 36.91 -45.57
CA THR A 726 -3.01 35.66 -46.34
C THR A 726 -2.21 34.66 -45.51
N VAL A 727 -2.70 33.44 -45.32
CA VAL A 727 -1.94 32.35 -44.68
C VAL A 727 -0.71 32.02 -45.51
N ILE A 728 0.48 32.14 -44.91
CA ILE A 728 1.78 31.84 -45.52
C ILE A 728 2.35 30.50 -45.03
N ASP A 729 2.06 30.12 -43.80
CA ASP A 729 2.37 28.82 -43.21
C ASP A 729 1.23 28.39 -42.28
N ASP A 730 1.02 27.09 -42.12
CA ASP A 730 0.01 26.51 -41.22
C ASP A 730 0.65 25.35 -40.44
N TYR A 731 0.75 25.52 -39.12
CA TYR A 731 1.29 24.51 -38.21
C TYR A 731 0.20 23.84 -37.37
N THR A 732 -1.08 24.05 -37.71
CA THR A 732 -2.20 23.39 -37.05
C THR A 732 -2.07 21.89 -37.27
N CYS A 733 -2.07 21.08 -36.21
CA CYS A 733 -1.76 19.64 -36.32
C CYS A 733 -2.73 18.93 -37.26
N THR A 734 -4.02 19.25 -37.16
CA THR A 734 -5.09 18.69 -37.99
C THR A 734 -5.06 19.15 -39.45
N SER A 735 -4.24 20.15 -39.84
CA SER A 735 -4.07 20.52 -41.25
C SER A 735 -3.33 19.44 -42.06
N CYS A 736 -2.50 18.63 -41.38
CA CYS A 736 -1.76 17.50 -41.97
C CYS A 736 -2.24 16.13 -41.44
N HIS A 737 -2.61 16.06 -40.17
CA HIS A 737 -3.06 14.85 -39.48
C HIS A 737 -4.58 14.72 -39.51
N SER A 738 -5.14 14.63 -40.71
CA SER A 738 -6.58 14.48 -40.96
C SER A 738 -6.86 13.51 -42.10
N ASP A 739 -7.94 12.76 -41.96
CA ASP A 739 -8.54 11.91 -42.99
C ASP A 739 -9.17 12.68 -44.16
N LYS A 740 -9.17 14.02 -44.10
CA LYS A 740 -9.71 14.89 -45.15
C LYS A 740 -8.77 16.02 -45.51
N ASP A 741 -8.73 16.35 -46.80
CA ASP A 741 -8.01 17.51 -47.31
C ASP A 741 -8.83 18.81 -47.15
N ALA A 742 -8.23 19.94 -47.52
CA ALA A 742 -8.86 21.26 -47.46
C ALA A 742 -10.13 21.40 -48.35
N MET A 743 -10.40 20.44 -49.24
CA MET A 743 -11.58 20.38 -50.10
C MET A 743 -12.60 19.33 -49.63
N ASP A 744 -12.45 18.81 -48.40
CA ASP A 744 -13.30 17.76 -47.79
C ASP A 744 -13.22 16.41 -48.53
N ALA A 745 -12.16 16.20 -49.33
CA ALA A 745 -11.90 14.92 -49.99
C ALA A 745 -11.08 14.00 -49.08
N ILE A 746 -11.42 12.71 -49.08
CA ILE A 746 -10.73 11.71 -48.25
C ILE A 746 -9.27 11.58 -48.68
N GLN A 747 -8.37 11.60 -47.70
CA GLN A 747 -6.94 11.41 -47.86
C GLN A 747 -6.39 10.51 -46.76
N VAL A 748 -5.22 9.92 -47.00
CA VAL A 748 -4.46 9.24 -45.93
C VAL A 748 -3.87 10.31 -45.00
N PRO A 749 -4.16 10.29 -43.69
CA PRO A 749 -3.54 11.21 -42.74
C PRO A 749 -2.01 11.13 -42.79
N ALA A 750 -1.33 12.28 -42.67
CA ALA A 750 0.14 12.28 -42.67
C ALA A 750 0.69 11.35 -41.59
N ALA A 751 1.67 10.52 -41.98
CA ALA A 751 2.28 9.50 -41.12
C ALA A 751 1.29 8.45 -40.54
N GLN A 752 0.13 8.24 -41.17
CA GLN A 752 -0.90 7.31 -40.69
C GLN A 752 -1.37 7.66 -39.27
N LEU A 753 -1.57 8.96 -39.02
CA LEU A 753 -1.99 9.49 -37.72
C LEU A 753 -3.10 10.51 -37.92
N ASP A 754 -4.30 10.18 -37.44
CA ASP A 754 -5.44 11.09 -37.44
C ASP A 754 -5.61 11.78 -36.06
N LEU A 755 -5.44 13.10 -36.03
CA LEU A 755 -5.58 13.90 -34.81
C LEU A 755 -6.88 14.71 -34.77
N THR A 756 -7.81 14.48 -35.70
CA THR A 756 -9.06 15.25 -35.76
C THR A 756 -10.11 14.83 -34.73
N ASP A 757 -11.09 15.69 -34.52
CA ASP A 757 -12.20 15.49 -33.60
C ASP A 757 -13.11 14.32 -34.00
N GLY A 758 -13.90 13.87 -33.02
CA GLY A 758 -14.94 12.87 -33.19
C GLY A 758 -14.62 11.53 -32.55
N PRO A 759 -15.67 10.71 -32.32
CA PRO A 759 -15.52 9.41 -31.68
C PRO A 759 -14.69 8.48 -32.56
N SER A 760 -13.86 7.65 -31.93
CA SER A 760 -13.12 6.61 -32.62
C SER A 760 -14.06 5.51 -33.13
N PRO A 761 -13.82 4.95 -34.33
CA PRO A 761 -14.54 3.78 -34.80
C PRO A 761 -14.31 2.53 -33.93
N ASP A 762 -13.18 2.43 -33.22
CA ASP A 762 -12.86 1.27 -32.37
C ASP A 762 -13.52 1.35 -30.99
N ASN A 763 -13.60 2.55 -30.41
CA ASN A 763 -14.32 2.82 -29.18
C ASN A 763 -14.91 4.23 -29.23
N PRO A 764 -16.25 4.38 -29.35
CA PRO A 764 -16.89 5.67 -29.49
C PRO A 764 -16.84 6.53 -28.21
N ALA A 765 -16.48 5.97 -27.06
CA ALA A 765 -16.24 6.72 -25.83
C ALA A 765 -14.91 7.50 -25.85
N HIS A 766 -14.02 7.21 -26.80
CA HIS A 766 -12.74 7.92 -26.97
C HIS A 766 -12.75 8.76 -28.24
N PHE A 767 -12.05 9.89 -28.22
CA PHE A 767 -11.66 10.57 -29.45
C PHE A 767 -10.75 9.68 -30.28
N LYS A 768 -10.89 9.70 -31.60
CA LYS A 768 -9.97 8.98 -32.50
C LYS A 768 -8.51 9.35 -32.25
N SER A 769 -8.21 10.64 -32.04
CA SER A 769 -6.87 11.10 -31.71
C SER A 769 -6.27 10.47 -30.45
N TYR A 770 -7.09 10.08 -29.45
CA TYR A 770 -6.61 9.37 -28.26
C TYR A 770 -6.12 7.97 -28.65
N ARG A 771 -6.93 7.28 -29.45
CA ARG A 771 -6.66 5.91 -29.89
C ARG A 771 -5.44 5.85 -30.81
N GLU A 772 -5.38 6.76 -31.76
CA GLU A 772 -4.26 6.97 -32.70
C GLU A 772 -2.93 7.22 -31.99
N LEU A 773 -2.94 7.99 -30.89
CA LEU A 773 -1.71 8.32 -30.15
C LEU A 773 -1.22 7.19 -29.26
N LEU A 774 -2.15 6.41 -28.69
CA LEU A 774 -1.82 5.46 -27.63
C LEU A 774 -1.92 4.01 -28.07
N PHE A 775 -2.62 3.67 -29.14
CA PHE A 775 -2.85 2.29 -29.61
C PHE A 775 -2.12 2.01 -30.91
N ASN A 776 -1.87 0.72 -31.15
CA ASN A 776 -1.33 0.30 -32.44
C ASN A 776 -2.47 0.31 -33.45
N ASP A 777 -2.14 0.69 -34.67
CA ASP A 777 -3.05 0.75 -35.80
C ASP A 777 -2.46 0.04 -37.02
N ASN A 778 -3.11 0.10 -38.17
CA ASN A 778 -2.61 -0.37 -39.46
C ASN A 778 -2.44 0.80 -40.43
N GLU A 779 -1.50 0.67 -41.37
CA GLU A 779 -1.43 1.65 -42.47
C GLU A 779 -2.72 1.59 -43.29
N VAL A 780 -3.27 2.76 -43.64
CA VAL A 780 -4.46 2.86 -44.49
C VAL A 780 -4.12 3.41 -45.88
N GLU A 781 -4.95 3.04 -46.86
CA GLU A 781 -4.94 3.60 -48.21
C GLU A 781 -6.35 4.07 -48.64
N VAL A 782 -6.40 5.00 -49.60
CA VAL A 782 -7.68 5.41 -50.20
C VAL A 782 -8.06 4.44 -51.30
N GLN A 783 -9.08 3.62 -51.04
CA GLN A 783 -9.63 2.70 -52.03
C GLN A 783 -11.16 2.85 -52.11
N GLY A 784 -11.69 3.01 -53.32
CA GLY A 784 -13.13 3.11 -53.53
C GLY A 784 -13.81 4.34 -52.89
N GLY A 785 -13.03 5.36 -52.51
CA GLY A 785 -13.54 6.55 -51.80
C GLY A 785 -13.77 6.33 -50.31
N ALA A 786 -13.05 5.39 -49.69
CA ALA A 786 -12.95 5.20 -48.25
C ALA A 786 -11.49 4.94 -47.87
N LEU A 787 -11.16 5.18 -46.59
CA LEU A 787 -9.92 4.67 -46.00
C LEU A 787 -10.15 3.21 -45.61
N ILE A 788 -9.24 2.35 -46.06
CA ILE A 788 -9.21 0.93 -45.70
C ILE A 788 -7.78 0.53 -45.36
N ASP A 789 -7.62 -0.51 -44.56
CA ASP A 789 -6.32 -1.08 -44.23
C ASP A 789 -5.57 -1.51 -45.50
N LEU A 790 -4.31 -1.10 -45.59
CA LEU A 790 -3.39 -1.53 -46.63
C LEU A 790 -3.04 -3.00 -46.42
N LEU A 791 -3.47 -3.82 -47.38
CA LEU A 791 -3.16 -5.24 -47.43
C LEU A 791 -1.94 -5.50 -48.30
N VAL A 792 -0.90 -6.10 -47.71
CA VAL A 792 0.31 -6.51 -48.41
C VAL A 792 0.38 -8.04 -48.52
N ASP A 793 0.79 -8.53 -49.69
CA ASP A 793 0.99 -9.96 -49.95
C ASP A 793 2.15 -10.47 -49.07
N THR A 794 1.89 -11.51 -48.27
CA THR A 794 2.91 -12.12 -47.40
C THR A 794 3.93 -12.95 -48.17
N GLY A 795 3.67 -13.25 -49.45
CA GLY A 795 4.39 -14.24 -50.24
C GLY A 795 3.99 -15.68 -49.94
N GLU A 796 3.04 -15.88 -49.03
CA GLU A 796 2.45 -17.18 -48.70
C GLU A 796 1.10 -17.36 -49.41
N PHE A 797 0.69 -18.61 -49.56
CA PHE A 797 -0.55 -18.97 -50.24
C PHE A 797 -1.39 -19.87 -49.35
N GLN A 798 -2.71 -19.75 -49.47
CA GLN A 798 -3.64 -20.59 -48.72
C GLN A 798 -3.41 -22.08 -49.03
N ARG A 799 -3.46 -22.91 -47.99
CA ARG A 799 -3.29 -24.36 -48.09
C ARG A 799 -4.46 -25.09 -47.43
N ASP A 800 -4.80 -26.26 -47.96
CA ASP A 800 -5.78 -27.16 -47.34
C ASP A 800 -5.17 -27.97 -46.17
N GLU A 801 -6.00 -28.80 -45.52
CA GLU A 801 -5.60 -29.64 -44.38
C GLU A 801 -4.45 -30.63 -44.71
N ASP A 802 -4.27 -30.96 -45.99
CA ASP A 802 -3.20 -31.84 -46.49
C ASP A 802 -1.95 -31.06 -46.93
N GLY A 803 -1.94 -29.73 -46.76
CA GLY A 803 -0.83 -28.84 -47.12
C GLY A 803 -0.72 -28.48 -48.60
N GLN A 804 -1.72 -28.81 -49.43
CA GLN A 804 -1.77 -28.45 -50.85
C GLN A 804 -2.31 -27.04 -51.05
N LEU A 805 -1.86 -26.36 -52.12
CA LEU A 805 -2.28 -25.00 -52.42
C LEU A 805 -3.77 -24.95 -52.81
N ILE A 806 -4.52 -24.06 -52.17
CA ILE A 806 -5.88 -23.72 -52.59
C ILE A 806 -5.76 -22.78 -53.80
N LEU A 807 -6.48 -23.11 -54.87
CA LEU A 807 -6.46 -22.37 -56.14
C LEU A 807 -7.75 -21.58 -56.34
N ASP A 808 -7.66 -20.40 -56.96
CA ASP A 808 -8.80 -19.59 -57.37
C ASP A 808 -9.54 -20.18 -58.59
N GLY A 809 -10.58 -19.47 -59.06
CA GLY A 809 -11.39 -19.88 -60.21
C GLY A 809 -10.62 -19.96 -61.55
N ASP A 810 -9.42 -19.37 -61.62
CA ASP A 810 -8.53 -19.39 -62.78
C ASP A 810 -7.36 -20.39 -62.62
N GLY A 811 -7.29 -21.10 -61.48
CA GLY A 811 -6.28 -22.11 -61.20
C GLY A 811 -4.97 -21.57 -60.63
N ASN A 812 -4.95 -20.33 -60.14
CA ASN A 812 -3.77 -19.75 -59.49
C ASN A 812 -3.82 -19.94 -57.97
N PRO A 813 -2.68 -20.16 -57.28
CA PRO A 813 -2.64 -20.18 -55.82
C PRO A 813 -3.17 -18.87 -55.21
N ILE A 814 -4.01 -18.96 -54.19
CA ILE A 814 -4.60 -17.80 -53.53
C ILE A 814 -3.60 -17.20 -52.53
N PRO A 815 -3.10 -15.96 -52.74
CA PRO A 815 -2.14 -15.34 -51.83
C PRO A 815 -2.79 -14.99 -50.48
N ILE A 816 -1.99 -15.03 -49.43
CA ILE A 816 -2.35 -14.56 -48.09
C ILE A 816 -1.92 -13.09 -47.98
N PHE A 817 -2.83 -12.25 -47.51
CA PHE A 817 -2.56 -10.84 -47.25
C PHE A 817 -2.52 -10.59 -45.74
N THR A 818 -1.70 -9.62 -45.34
CA THR A 818 -1.65 -9.11 -43.96
C THR A 818 -1.72 -7.58 -43.98
N THR A 819 -2.16 -6.99 -42.88
CA THR A 819 -2.06 -5.55 -42.66
C THR A 819 -0.62 -5.15 -42.34
N VAL A 820 -0.29 -3.88 -42.56
CA VAL A 820 1.00 -3.28 -42.18
C VAL A 820 0.83 -2.55 -40.84
N PRO A 821 1.44 -3.02 -39.73
CA PRO A 821 1.20 -2.44 -38.42
C PRO A 821 1.90 -1.08 -38.26
N VAL A 822 1.18 -0.11 -37.70
CA VAL A 822 1.66 1.20 -37.25
C VAL A 822 1.68 1.20 -35.73
N PRO A 823 2.86 1.21 -35.07
CA PRO A 823 2.89 1.22 -33.62
C PRO A 823 2.39 2.56 -33.05
N ALA A 824 1.87 2.55 -31.82
CA ALA A 824 1.51 3.78 -31.12
C ALA A 824 2.71 4.75 -31.01
N PRO A 825 2.53 6.06 -31.23
CA PRO A 825 3.59 7.06 -31.05
C PRO A 825 3.86 7.44 -29.58
N MET A 826 2.89 7.21 -28.67
CA MET A 826 2.99 7.51 -27.24
C MET A 826 2.80 6.27 -26.34
N SER A 827 3.14 6.41 -25.06
CA SER A 827 3.07 5.35 -24.07
C SER A 827 2.57 5.85 -22.70
N THR A 828 1.71 5.06 -22.05
CA THR A 828 1.24 5.25 -20.67
C THR A 828 2.37 5.14 -19.63
N ALA A 829 3.56 4.68 -20.04
CA ALA A 829 4.75 4.63 -19.19
C ALA A 829 5.43 6.01 -19.00
N GLY A 830 4.95 7.07 -19.66
CA GLY A 830 5.43 8.45 -19.49
C GLY A 830 6.06 9.08 -20.73
N ALA A 831 6.34 10.37 -20.64
CA ALA A 831 6.92 11.14 -21.75
C ALA A 831 8.27 10.61 -22.22
N ARG A 832 9.13 10.18 -21.29
CA ARG A 832 10.44 9.59 -21.59
C ARG A 832 10.34 8.32 -22.47
N ASN A 833 9.25 7.56 -22.32
CA ASN A 833 8.96 6.36 -23.12
C ASN A 833 8.24 6.69 -24.44
N SER A 834 7.86 7.95 -24.65
CA SER A 834 7.13 8.42 -25.84
C SER A 834 8.05 9.13 -26.83
N ASN A 835 9.30 8.67 -26.96
CA ASN A 835 10.33 9.35 -27.78
C ASN A 835 9.94 9.47 -29.27
N ARG A 836 9.14 8.54 -29.83
CA ARG A 836 8.69 8.64 -31.23
C ARG A 836 7.90 9.93 -31.47
N PHE A 837 7.03 10.29 -30.54
CA PHE A 837 6.31 11.56 -30.53
C PHE A 837 7.21 12.72 -30.07
N MET A 838 7.78 12.64 -28.86
CA MET A 838 8.47 13.78 -28.22
C MET A 838 9.68 14.28 -29.03
N SER A 839 10.40 13.38 -29.74
CA SER A 839 11.55 13.79 -30.55
C SER A 839 11.20 14.67 -31.76
N GLN A 840 9.94 14.66 -32.21
CA GLN A 840 9.52 15.50 -33.35
C GLN A 840 9.53 16.99 -33.01
N PHE A 841 9.32 17.34 -31.73
CA PHE A 841 9.23 18.72 -31.27
C PHE A 841 10.54 19.24 -30.66
N ARG A 842 11.52 18.35 -30.45
CA ARG A 842 12.87 18.72 -29.99
C ARG A 842 13.67 19.34 -31.13
N THR A 843 14.78 20.00 -30.79
CA THR A 843 15.69 20.61 -31.77
C THR A 843 16.12 19.63 -32.85
N GLY A 844 15.92 20.00 -34.12
CA GLY A 844 16.18 19.19 -35.30
C GLY A 844 15.05 18.22 -35.69
N GLY A 845 13.96 18.18 -34.93
CA GLY A 845 12.75 17.40 -35.24
C GLY A 845 11.88 18.05 -36.32
N ALA A 846 10.99 17.27 -36.93
CA ALA A 846 10.14 17.74 -38.04
C ALA A 846 9.11 18.80 -37.63
N HIS A 847 8.79 18.90 -36.33
CA HIS A 847 7.80 19.79 -35.74
C HIS A 847 8.45 20.74 -34.71
N GLU A 848 9.76 21.00 -34.81
CA GLU A 848 10.45 21.93 -33.92
C GLU A 848 9.74 23.30 -33.90
N GLY A 849 9.32 23.73 -32.71
CA GLY A 849 8.63 25.02 -32.51
C GLY A 849 7.14 25.03 -32.85
N PHE A 850 6.53 23.90 -33.23
CA PHE A 850 5.09 23.86 -33.55
C PHE A 850 4.22 23.85 -32.28
N LEU A 851 4.73 23.26 -31.19
CA LEU A 851 4.14 23.34 -29.86
C LEU A 851 5.02 24.22 -28.97
N SER A 852 4.37 25.06 -28.17
CA SER A 852 5.00 25.84 -27.11
C SER A 852 5.51 24.94 -25.98
N ALA A 853 6.40 25.49 -25.15
CA ALA A 853 6.94 24.75 -24.01
C ALA A 853 5.87 24.37 -22.98
N ALA A 854 4.84 25.22 -22.78
CA ALA A 854 3.72 24.93 -21.89
C ALA A 854 2.86 23.76 -22.41
N GLU A 855 2.61 23.69 -23.72
CA GLU A 855 1.88 22.57 -24.34
C GLU A 855 2.67 21.25 -24.25
N LEU A 856 4.00 21.29 -24.47
CA LEU A 856 4.87 20.12 -24.33
C LEU A 856 4.97 19.64 -22.88
N LYS A 857 4.98 20.55 -21.89
CA LYS A 857 4.85 20.21 -20.47
C LYS A 857 3.53 19.52 -20.20
N LEU A 858 2.41 20.08 -20.66
CA LEU A 858 1.07 19.51 -20.44
C LEU A 858 0.96 18.08 -20.97
N ILE A 859 1.47 17.83 -22.18
CA ILE A 859 1.53 16.47 -22.75
C ILE A 859 2.43 15.56 -21.90
N SER A 860 3.57 16.07 -21.42
CA SER A 860 4.49 15.28 -20.61
C SER A 860 3.88 14.87 -19.27
N GLU A 861 3.18 15.80 -18.61
CA GLU A 861 2.44 15.55 -17.37
C GLU A 861 1.39 14.47 -17.57
N TRP A 862 0.52 14.63 -18.56
CA TRP A 862 -0.53 13.66 -18.86
C TRP A 862 0.03 12.25 -19.10
N LEU A 863 1.09 12.13 -19.90
CA LEU A 863 1.75 10.83 -20.12
C LEU A 863 2.35 10.27 -18.83
N ASP A 864 3.01 11.11 -18.03
CA ASP A 864 3.66 10.68 -16.80
C ASP A 864 2.67 10.22 -15.74
N LEU A 865 1.45 10.78 -15.70
CA LEU A 865 0.34 10.35 -14.84
C LEU A 865 -0.30 9.03 -15.30
N GLY A 866 0.03 8.53 -16.49
CA GLY A 866 -0.50 7.27 -17.03
C GLY A 866 -1.30 7.41 -18.31
N ALA A 867 -1.40 8.63 -18.86
CA ALA A 867 -2.17 8.95 -20.06
C ALA A 867 -3.66 8.57 -19.94
N GLN A 868 -4.24 8.77 -18.74
CA GLN A 868 -5.65 8.49 -18.48
C GLN A 868 -6.55 9.33 -19.38
N TYR A 869 -7.72 8.81 -19.74
CA TYR A 869 -8.70 9.57 -20.51
C TYR A 869 -9.36 10.65 -19.63
N TYR A 870 -9.78 10.28 -18.42
CA TYR A 870 -10.10 11.21 -17.32
C TYR A 870 -9.21 10.91 -16.11
N ASN A 871 -8.78 11.96 -15.41
CA ASN A 871 -8.06 11.90 -14.13
C ASN A 871 -8.93 12.34 -12.95
N ASN A 872 -10.20 12.62 -13.18
CA ASN A 872 -11.19 12.90 -12.15
C ASN A 872 -12.47 12.12 -12.48
N PRO A 873 -12.95 11.22 -11.60
CA PRO A 873 -14.09 10.35 -11.89
C PRO A 873 -15.38 11.15 -12.11
N PHE A 874 -15.51 12.33 -11.50
CA PHE A 874 -16.69 13.17 -11.64
C PHE A 874 -16.73 13.99 -12.95
N ASP A 875 -15.64 14.00 -13.71
CA ASP A 875 -15.60 14.58 -15.06
C ASP A 875 -15.91 13.56 -16.17
N ALA A 876 -15.78 12.26 -15.88
CA ALA A 876 -16.11 11.19 -16.82
C ALA A 876 -17.63 11.04 -16.97
N PRO A 877 -18.19 10.67 -18.13
CA PRO A 877 -19.61 10.33 -18.24
C PRO A 877 -20.00 9.18 -17.29
N GLU A 878 -21.19 9.24 -16.68
CA GLU A 878 -21.83 8.07 -16.05
C GLU A 878 -22.29 7.09 -17.13
N ASP A 879 -22.22 5.79 -16.85
CA ASP A 879 -22.73 4.73 -17.74
C ASP A 879 -24.28 4.67 -17.75
#